data_AF-A0AAE0NX50-F1
#
_entry.id   AF-A0AAE0NX50-F1
#
_cell.length_a   1.000
_cell.length_b   1.000
_cell.length_c   1.000
_cell.angle_alpha   90.00
_cell.angle_beta   90.00
_cell.angle_gamma   90.00
#
_symmetry.space_group_name_H-M   'P 1'
#
loop_
_entity.id
_entity.type
_entity.pdbx_description
1 polymer ?
#
loop_
_entity_poly.entity_id
_entity_poly.type
_entity_poly.pdbx_seq_one_letter_code
_entity_poly.pdbx_strand_id
1 'polypeptide(L)'
;MTSNFENQASTNYKEAFSLFDKRGTGRVTLDCLGDLLRACGQNPTLSEIHDLEKNVAGEFDFETFQRILNRPGGFRDPGEPEEYCRGFQVFDKDMTGFIGIGQLKYILTNLGEKMTEEEVDELLKAVDTTSGQVNYTAAFILASATFSRVRQATILLIFSIFLFSTVAVILASPRVVPRLQSIFSSLKHAHYPKPPAPGVGLTATQPGPALATVTYTSQSSLLTHPSNFSMAKFANPPQPPPLFVGTKESIVADSEAQVKKTRALLDKLVAEIKPAENPKAATFDSVLLPQIEDENEAALSSRIRGFYQHVSPNSELRDASSQAEKIENEFGIECSMREDVFGLVDAVYKDSGLVASKEKDKDRVIDEALAKSAGLADVESARLLERERQGYIKAGLGLPVGEKRDRFKVIKLRLSQISIAFSKNLNEENGGNWFTREELDGVPEDVLDTLNKGTGENEGKLFLTFKYPDLFPTMKYAKNPEVRKKVFIDNENKCNQNVPLFKEAIVLRDEAARLLGYPDHASFRIEDKMAKTTKTVFDFLGDLKSRLIAGGAKELEHLLDLKKKDHEARNLPFDGNYYLWDHRYYDRMMVEQEFNVDENAVAEYFPLTSTVAGMLRIFEELFGLVFIELTPEDRKRISPTGKGEDISWHEDVIIFSVWDDASEGEGFVGYLYLDLHPRAGKYGHAANFGLQPGFLKPDGTRRYPATALVCNFSKPTPKKPSLLKHDEVVTLFHELGHGIHDLTGRTRYARYHGTSTARDFVEAPSQMLENWCWKPAQLKSLSSHYETGKQLPDDLITKVVSTKHVNDALFNLRQLHFGLFDMTIHTPKAHAELEQMDVSKVYNDMRAEISGIKGPEAQGKPSDWGSGQATFGHLMGGYDAGYYGYLSSQVYSTDMFYSVFKDDPMNKANGRRYRHTVLERGGSQDEMLTLEQFLGRKPSTEAFLKDLGLEK
;
A
#
# COMPACT_ATOMS: atom_id res chain seq x y z
N MET A 1 15.80 -46.96 -15.35
CA MET A 1 15.73 -48.00 -14.31
C MET A 1 15.81 -47.30 -12.95
N THR A 2 14.76 -47.49 -12.15
CA THR A 2 14.70 -47.50 -10.66
C THR A 2 15.22 -46.32 -9.82
N SER A 3 14.24 -45.63 -9.21
CA SER A 3 14.08 -45.26 -7.80
C SER A 3 15.11 -44.38 -7.08
N ASN A 4 14.64 -43.22 -6.62
CA ASN A 4 14.75 -42.82 -5.21
C ASN A 4 13.66 -41.78 -4.87
N PHE A 5 12.43 -42.26 -4.70
CA PHE A 5 11.36 -41.61 -3.95
C PHE A 5 10.80 -42.66 -2.97
N GLU A 6 11.56 -42.98 -1.93
CA GLU A 6 11.05 -43.77 -0.81
C GLU A 6 11.56 -43.18 0.51
N ASN A 7 10.67 -42.44 1.17
CA ASN A 7 10.47 -42.54 2.61
C ASN A 7 9.06 -41.99 2.95
N GLN A 8 8.05 -42.76 2.58
CA GLN A 8 6.74 -42.78 3.24
C GLN A 8 6.36 -44.25 3.46
N ALA A 9 5.92 -44.59 4.67
CA ALA A 9 5.68 -45.96 5.11
C ALA A 9 4.68 -46.70 4.19
N SER A 10 5.08 -47.85 3.63
CA SER A 10 4.20 -48.67 2.78
C SER A 10 3.15 -49.40 3.64
N THR A 11 1.89 -48.95 3.61
CA THR A 11 0.77 -49.69 4.23
C THR A 11 0.48 -50.96 3.42
N ASN A 12 0.55 -52.14 4.05
CA ASN A 12 0.20 -53.41 3.40
C ASN A 12 -1.33 -53.52 3.28
N TYR A 13 -1.88 -53.14 2.12
CA TYR A 13 -3.34 -53.10 1.91
C TYR A 13 -4.05 -54.44 2.12
N LYS A 14 -3.37 -55.58 1.93
CA LYS A 14 -3.93 -56.91 2.23
C LYS A 14 -4.15 -57.15 3.71
N GLU A 15 -3.22 -56.67 4.56
CA GLU A 15 -3.36 -56.76 6.01
C GLU A 15 -4.50 -55.89 6.50
N ALA A 16 -4.60 -54.65 5.99
CA ALA A 16 -5.73 -53.76 6.29
C ALA A 16 -7.06 -54.41 5.92
N PHE A 17 -7.19 -54.99 4.71
CA PHE A 17 -8.40 -55.68 4.29
C PHE A 17 -8.74 -56.87 5.20
N SER A 18 -7.75 -57.67 5.60
CA SER A 18 -7.96 -58.83 6.46
C SER A 18 -8.48 -58.47 7.87
N LEU A 19 -8.19 -57.26 8.37
CA LEU A 19 -8.71 -56.78 9.66
C LEU A 19 -10.22 -56.49 9.62
N PHE A 20 -10.75 -56.21 8.43
CA PHE A 20 -12.18 -55.92 8.23
C PHE A 20 -12.97 -57.16 7.76
N ASP A 21 -12.29 -58.21 7.29
CA ASP A 21 -12.89 -59.52 7.06
C ASP A 21 -13.04 -60.29 8.40
N LYS A 22 -14.02 -59.88 9.20
CA LYS A 22 -14.26 -60.47 10.53
C LYS A 22 -14.65 -61.95 10.50
N ARG A 23 -15.04 -62.49 9.33
CA ARG A 23 -15.50 -63.87 9.16
C ARG A 23 -14.44 -64.78 8.53
N GLY A 24 -13.34 -64.22 8.02
CA GLY A 24 -12.25 -64.94 7.35
C GLY A 24 -12.68 -65.55 6.02
N THR A 25 -13.70 -65.00 5.36
CA THR A 25 -14.30 -65.55 4.13
C THR A 25 -13.67 -64.98 2.85
N GLY A 26 -12.69 -64.08 2.97
CA GLY A 26 -12.10 -63.32 1.88
C GLY A 26 -12.98 -62.15 1.39
N ARG A 27 -14.04 -61.80 2.13
CA ARG A 27 -15.02 -60.78 1.77
C ARG A 27 -15.30 -59.84 2.92
N VAL A 28 -15.48 -58.56 2.61
CA VAL A 28 -15.82 -57.50 3.56
C VAL A 28 -17.21 -56.97 3.22
N THR A 29 -18.01 -56.69 4.24
CA THR A 29 -19.36 -56.14 4.07
C THR A 29 -19.29 -54.70 3.56
N LEU A 30 -20.24 -54.33 2.70
CA LEU A 30 -20.19 -53.05 2.00
C LEU A 30 -20.17 -51.84 2.94
N ASP A 31 -20.86 -51.92 4.08
CA ASP A 31 -20.88 -50.89 5.12
C ASP A 31 -19.49 -50.56 5.70
N CYS A 32 -18.53 -51.47 5.56
CA CYS A 32 -17.15 -51.28 6.00
C CYS A 32 -16.24 -50.66 4.92
N LEU A 33 -16.73 -50.39 3.70
CA LEU A 33 -15.93 -49.90 2.59
C LEU A 33 -15.27 -48.55 2.89
N GLY A 34 -16.05 -47.60 3.43
CA GLY A 34 -15.56 -46.29 3.81
C GLY A 34 -14.43 -46.38 4.83
N ASP A 35 -14.63 -47.14 5.90
CA ASP A 35 -13.64 -47.29 6.98
C ASP A 35 -12.38 -48.01 6.51
N LEU A 36 -12.52 -48.98 5.62
CA LEU A 36 -11.38 -49.71 5.07
C LEU A 36 -10.54 -48.85 4.11
N LEU A 37 -11.15 -48.01 3.26
CA LEU A 37 -10.43 -47.06 2.42
C LEU A 37 -9.61 -46.08 3.27
N ARG A 38 -10.18 -45.64 4.39
CA ARG A 38 -9.54 -44.71 5.33
C ARG A 38 -8.43 -45.36 6.14
N ALA A 39 -8.62 -46.61 6.55
CA ALA A 39 -7.55 -47.41 7.17
C ALA A 39 -6.35 -47.59 6.22
N CYS A 40 -6.58 -47.50 4.90
CA CYS A 40 -5.55 -47.53 3.86
C CYS A 40 -4.98 -46.14 3.50
N GLY A 41 -5.30 -45.10 4.28
CA GLY A 41 -4.77 -43.75 4.13
C GLY A 41 -5.46 -42.88 3.07
N GLN A 42 -6.64 -43.28 2.58
CA GLN A 42 -7.42 -42.48 1.64
C GLN A 42 -8.46 -41.60 2.37
N ASN A 43 -8.85 -40.48 1.76
CA ASN A 43 -9.79 -39.50 2.37
C ASN A 43 -11.06 -39.29 1.50
N PRO A 44 -11.91 -40.32 1.30
CA PRO A 44 -13.15 -40.20 0.52
C PRO A 44 -14.28 -39.49 1.30
N THR A 45 -15.07 -38.67 0.62
CA THR A 45 -16.32 -38.07 1.17
C THR A 45 -17.43 -39.12 1.33
N LEU A 46 -18.45 -38.89 2.18
CA LEU A 46 -19.58 -39.84 2.31
C LEU A 46 -20.38 -39.94 1.02
N SER A 47 -20.54 -38.84 0.27
CA SER A 47 -21.14 -38.90 -1.07
C SER A 47 -20.34 -39.78 -2.02
N GLU A 48 -19.01 -39.68 -2.02
CA GLU A 48 -18.16 -40.55 -2.84
C GLU A 48 -18.21 -42.00 -2.39
N ILE A 49 -18.26 -42.28 -1.08
CA ILE A 49 -18.45 -43.64 -0.57
C ILE A 49 -19.80 -44.16 -1.03
N HIS A 50 -20.88 -43.39 -0.89
CA HIS A 50 -22.21 -43.81 -1.28
C HIS A 50 -22.31 -44.05 -2.80
N ASP A 51 -21.61 -43.25 -3.60
CA ASP A 51 -21.52 -43.47 -5.05
C ASP A 51 -20.66 -44.68 -5.42
N LEU A 52 -19.61 -44.97 -4.66
CA LEU A 52 -18.81 -46.20 -4.81
C LEU A 52 -19.63 -47.43 -4.40
N GLU A 53 -20.41 -47.34 -3.32
CA GLU A 53 -21.26 -48.42 -2.81
C GLU A 53 -22.36 -48.83 -3.80
N LYS A 54 -22.91 -47.88 -4.57
CA LYS A 54 -23.89 -48.18 -5.64
C LYS A 54 -23.35 -49.14 -6.70
N ASN A 55 -22.04 -49.18 -6.88
CA ASN A 55 -21.37 -49.99 -7.89
C ASN A 55 -20.83 -51.32 -7.34
N VAL A 56 -21.09 -51.63 -6.07
CA VAL A 56 -20.57 -52.81 -5.37
C VAL A 56 -21.72 -53.54 -4.66
N ALA A 57 -21.99 -54.80 -5.02
CA ALA A 57 -23.15 -55.52 -4.52
C ALA A 57 -22.87 -56.28 -3.20
N GLY A 58 -23.29 -55.71 -2.07
CA GLY A 58 -23.45 -56.38 -0.77
C GLY A 58 -22.17 -56.70 0.00
N GLU A 59 -21.29 -57.54 -0.55
CA GLU A 59 -19.97 -57.84 0.01
C GLU A 59 -18.92 -57.79 -1.10
N PHE A 60 -17.74 -57.26 -0.81
CA PHE A 60 -16.66 -57.10 -1.79
C PHE A 60 -15.40 -57.86 -1.39
N ASP A 61 -14.66 -58.32 -2.39
CA ASP A 61 -13.38 -59.00 -2.23
C ASP A 61 -12.20 -58.02 -2.37
N PHE A 62 -11.00 -58.50 -2.06
CA PHE A 62 -9.80 -57.67 -2.07
C PHE A 62 -9.49 -57.10 -3.47
N GLU A 63 -9.80 -57.84 -4.53
CA GLU A 63 -9.56 -57.38 -5.90
C GLU A 63 -10.47 -56.21 -6.28
N THR A 64 -11.75 -56.28 -5.89
CA THR A 64 -12.71 -55.19 -6.04
C THR A 64 -12.27 -53.97 -5.23
N PHE A 65 -11.82 -54.17 -3.98
CA PHE A 65 -11.28 -53.10 -3.14
C PHE A 65 -10.06 -52.42 -3.76
N GLN A 66 -9.11 -53.20 -4.31
CA GLN A 66 -7.91 -52.64 -4.93
C GLN A 66 -8.22 -51.82 -6.18
N ARG A 67 -9.27 -52.18 -6.94
CA ARG A 67 -9.76 -51.36 -8.06
C ARG A 67 -10.36 -50.04 -7.59
N ILE A 68 -11.10 -50.04 -6.50
CA ILE A 68 -11.63 -48.82 -5.88
C ILE A 68 -10.49 -47.93 -5.37
N LEU A 69 -9.49 -48.53 -4.73
CA LEU A 69 -8.32 -47.84 -4.19
C LEU A 69 -7.52 -47.10 -5.28
N ASN A 70 -7.42 -47.68 -6.48
CA ASN A 70 -6.64 -47.16 -7.61
C ASN A 70 -7.49 -46.43 -8.66
N ARG A 71 -8.65 -45.89 -8.29
CA ARG A 71 -9.54 -45.18 -9.24
C ARG A 71 -8.82 -44.01 -9.94
N PRO A 72 -9.10 -43.74 -11.22
CA PRO A 72 -8.54 -42.59 -11.93
C PRO A 72 -8.87 -41.27 -11.23
N GLY A 73 -7.87 -40.42 -11.05
CA GLY A 73 -7.99 -39.17 -10.29
C GLY A 73 -7.76 -39.32 -8.78
N GLY A 74 -7.58 -40.55 -8.27
CA GLY A 74 -7.28 -40.82 -6.86
C GLY A 74 -8.41 -40.45 -5.90
N PHE A 75 -8.09 -40.48 -4.61
CA PHE A 75 -8.88 -39.85 -3.56
C PHE A 75 -8.20 -38.54 -3.17
N ARG A 76 -8.99 -37.63 -2.60
CA ARG A 76 -8.50 -36.31 -2.23
C ARG A 76 -7.37 -36.42 -1.20
N ASP A 77 -6.30 -35.65 -1.38
CA ASP A 77 -5.25 -35.54 -0.36
C ASP A 77 -5.82 -34.91 0.93
N PRO A 78 -5.38 -35.33 2.13
CA PRO A 78 -5.69 -34.60 3.35
C PRO A 78 -5.13 -33.17 3.21
N GLY A 79 -5.98 -32.17 3.48
CA GLY A 79 -5.58 -30.77 3.48
C GLY A 79 -4.59 -30.47 4.61
N GLU A 80 -3.97 -29.29 4.56
CA GLU A 80 -3.01 -28.90 5.59
C GLU A 80 -3.75 -28.62 6.92
N PRO A 81 -3.15 -28.93 8.09
CA PRO A 81 -3.72 -28.67 9.42
C PRO A 81 -4.30 -27.25 9.60
N GLU A 82 -3.65 -26.27 8.97
CA GLU A 82 -4.02 -24.85 9.00
C GLU A 82 -5.30 -24.57 8.21
N GLU A 83 -5.62 -25.36 7.18
CA GLU A 83 -6.88 -25.26 6.44
C GLU A 83 -8.07 -25.74 7.27
N TYR A 84 -7.85 -26.73 8.14
CA TYR A 84 -8.87 -27.23 9.07
C TYR A 84 -9.15 -26.27 10.22
N CYS A 85 -8.11 -25.61 10.74
CA CYS A 85 -8.28 -24.56 11.75
C CYS A 85 -9.10 -23.38 11.21
N ARG A 86 -8.93 -23.01 9.93
CA ARG A 86 -9.65 -21.90 9.30
C ARG A 86 -11.17 -22.10 9.23
N GLY A 87 -11.67 -23.33 9.09
CA GLY A 87 -13.11 -23.56 9.09
C GLY A 87 -13.75 -23.43 10.47
N PHE A 88 -13.02 -23.73 11.55
CA PHE A 88 -13.49 -23.47 12.91
C PHE A 88 -13.38 -22.00 13.31
N GLN A 89 -12.40 -21.26 12.75
CA GLN A 89 -12.27 -19.81 12.90
C GLN A 89 -13.51 -19.02 12.46
N VAL A 90 -14.31 -19.56 11.54
CA VAL A 90 -15.61 -18.96 11.16
C VAL A 90 -16.57 -18.87 12.34
N PHE A 91 -16.45 -19.80 13.29
CA PHE A 91 -17.28 -19.88 14.49
C PHE A 91 -16.58 -19.35 15.75
N ASP A 92 -15.26 -19.23 15.71
CA ASP A 92 -14.42 -18.49 16.65
C ASP A 92 -14.13 -17.10 16.11
N LYS A 93 -15.17 -16.25 16.15
CA LYS A 93 -15.15 -14.89 15.58
C LYS A 93 -14.04 -13.99 16.13
N ASP A 94 -13.53 -14.33 17.32
CA ASP A 94 -12.50 -13.59 18.03
C ASP A 94 -11.11 -14.25 17.86
N MET A 95 -11.03 -15.32 17.05
CA MET A 95 -9.84 -16.10 16.71
C MET A 95 -9.00 -16.53 17.92
N THR A 96 -9.67 -16.85 19.01
CA THR A 96 -9.07 -17.27 20.29
C THR A 96 -8.36 -18.63 20.23
N GLY A 97 -8.67 -19.43 19.21
CA GLY A 97 -8.31 -20.84 19.11
C GLY A 97 -9.29 -21.77 19.81
N PHE A 98 -10.40 -21.24 20.37
CA PHE A 98 -11.40 -21.99 21.11
C PHE A 98 -12.82 -21.80 20.57
N ILE A 99 -13.67 -22.83 20.68
CA ILE A 99 -15.09 -22.76 20.37
C ILE A 99 -15.92 -23.41 21.48
N GLY A 100 -17.11 -22.88 21.75
CA GLY A 100 -17.99 -23.46 22.77
C GLY A 100 -18.46 -24.87 22.41
N ILE A 101 -18.52 -25.78 23.38
CA ILE A 101 -18.87 -27.20 23.15
C ILE A 101 -20.26 -27.34 22.49
N GLY A 102 -21.25 -26.57 22.95
CA GLY A 102 -22.58 -26.59 22.36
C GLY A 102 -22.60 -26.08 20.91
N GLN A 103 -21.72 -25.14 20.59
CA GLN A 103 -21.57 -24.61 19.23
C GLN A 103 -20.89 -25.65 18.34
N LEU A 104 -19.84 -26.32 18.82
CA LEU A 104 -19.19 -27.44 18.14
C LEU A 104 -20.15 -28.62 17.91
N LYS A 105 -20.96 -29.00 18.91
CA LYS A 105 -21.96 -30.07 18.77
C LYS A 105 -23.05 -29.72 17.74
N TYR A 106 -23.53 -28.47 17.76
CA TYR A 106 -24.47 -27.98 16.76
C TYR A 106 -23.89 -28.00 15.35
N ILE A 107 -22.66 -27.51 15.21
CA ILE A 107 -21.87 -27.49 13.98
C ILE A 107 -21.81 -28.91 13.41
N LEU A 108 -21.24 -29.88 14.13
CA LEU A 108 -20.99 -31.26 13.66
C LEU A 108 -22.25 -32.07 13.32
N THR A 109 -23.40 -31.74 13.92
CA THR A 109 -24.67 -32.46 13.67
C THR A 109 -25.56 -31.81 12.61
N ASN A 110 -25.32 -30.54 12.24
CA ASN A 110 -26.25 -29.79 11.39
C ASN A 110 -25.65 -29.21 10.11
N LEU A 111 -24.33 -29.08 10.00
CA LEU A 111 -23.67 -28.46 8.86
C LEU A 111 -22.83 -29.48 8.07
N GLY A 112 -22.68 -29.27 6.76
CA GLY A 112 -21.94 -30.21 5.90
C GLY A 112 -22.53 -31.63 5.85
N GLU A 113 -21.66 -32.63 5.72
CA GLU A 113 -22.03 -34.03 5.91
C GLU A 113 -22.19 -34.31 7.41
N LYS A 114 -23.42 -34.68 7.81
CA LYS A 114 -23.87 -34.65 9.21
C LYS A 114 -23.49 -35.91 9.96
N MET A 115 -22.99 -35.73 11.18
CA MET A 115 -22.81 -36.81 12.14
C MET A 115 -24.06 -37.02 13.00
N THR A 116 -24.24 -38.22 13.54
CA THR A 116 -25.27 -38.44 14.55
C THR A 116 -24.85 -37.84 15.90
N GLU A 117 -25.81 -37.57 16.77
CA GLU A 117 -25.50 -37.04 18.12
C GLU A 117 -24.59 -37.98 18.90
N GLU A 118 -24.77 -39.30 18.74
CA GLU A 118 -23.95 -40.32 19.39
C GLU A 118 -22.48 -40.28 18.94
N GLU A 119 -22.21 -40.04 17.65
CA GLU A 119 -20.85 -39.94 17.10
C GLU A 119 -20.13 -38.67 17.58
N VAL A 120 -20.87 -37.56 17.70
CA VAL A 120 -20.32 -36.30 18.21
C VAL A 120 -20.02 -36.39 19.70
N ASP A 121 -20.88 -37.05 20.47
CA ASP A 121 -20.65 -37.27 21.90
C ASP A 121 -19.47 -38.23 22.16
N GLU A 122 -19.22 -39.21 21.29
CA GLU A 122 -17.99 -40.02 21.33
C GLU A 122 -16.74 -39.17 21.04
N LEU A 123 -16.78 -38.27 20.06
CA LEU A 123 -15.66 -37.39 19.71
C LEU A 123 -15.31 -36.42 20.85
N LEU A 124 -16.32 -35.84 21.50
CA LEU A 124 -16.12 -34.87 22.59
C LEU A 124 -15.49 -35.49 23.84
N LYS A 125 -15.55 -36.82 24.03
CA LYS A 125 -14.85 -37.51 25.13
C LYS A 125 -13.32 -37.49 24.97
N ALA A 126 -12.80 -37.24 23.76
CA ALA A 126 -11.38 -37.26 23.46
C ALA A 126 -10.66 -35.91 23.60
N VAL A 127 -11.39 -34.85 23.98
CA VAL A 127 -10.89 -33.47 24.05
C VAL A 127 -11.18 -32.88 25.43
N ASP A 128 -10.32 -32.00 25.95
CA ASP A 128 -10.58 -31.36 27.24
C ASP A 128 -11.75 -30.38 27.12
N THR A 129 -12.82 -30.69 27.86
CA THR A 129 -14.10 -29.97 27.85
C THR A 129 -14.40 -29.27 29.17
N THR A 130 -13.47 -29.30 30.13
CA THR A 130 -13.69 -28.81 31.50
C THR A 130 -13.91 -27.30 31.60
N SER A 131 -13.40 -26.52 30.64
CA SER A 131 -13.60 -25.07 30.55
C SER A 131 -14.92 -24.65 29.86
N GLY A 132 -15.71 -25.61 29.36
CA GLY A 132 -16.91 -25.33 28.56
C GLY A 132 -16.62 -24.94 27.10
N GLN A 133 -15.34 -24.87 26.71
CA GLN A 133 -14.87 -24.54 25.37
C GLN A 133 -13.77 -25.52 24.94
N VAL A 134 -13.64 -25.76 23.63
CA VAL A 134 -12.67 -26.70 23.05
C VAL A 134 -11.63 -25.91 22.27
N ASN A 135 -10.35 -26.11 22.59
CA ASN A 135 -9.24 -25.55 21.80
C ASN A 135 -9.12 -26.33 20.49
N TYR A 136 -9.70 -25.83 19.39
CA TYR A 136 -9.68 -26.54 18.11
C TYR A 136 -8.31 -26.49 17.43
N THR A 137 -7.45 -25.53 17.80
CA THR A 137 -6.06 -25.45 17.29
C THR A 137 -5.15 -26.48 17.95
N ALA A 138 -5.29 -26.70 19.26
CA ALA A 138 -4.53 -27.70 20.00
C ALA A 138 -5.13 -29.12 19.89
N ALA A 139 -6.45 -29.25 19.77
CA ALA A 139 -7.12 -30.55 19.61
C ALA A 139 -6.70 -31.28 18.33
N PHE A 140 -6.45 -30.55 17.24
CA PHE A 140 -5.95 -31.12 15.98
C PHE A 140 -4.50 -31.64 16.09
N ILE A 141 -3.66 -30.93 16.86
CA ILE A 141 -2.26 -31.28 17.12
C ILE A 141 -2.16 -32.45 18.13
N LEU A 142 -3.05 -32.51 19.13
CA LEU A 142 -3.12 -33.63 20.09
C LEU A 142 -3.74 -34.90 19.47
N ALA A 143 -4.73 -34.78 18.58
CA ALA A 143 -5.32 -35.91 17.86
C ALA A 143 -4.30 -36.59 16.93
N SER A 144 -3.40 -35.82 16.31
CA SER A 144 -2.31 -36.33 15.46
C SER A 144 -1.13 -36.92 16.24
N ALA A 145 -1.03 -36.69 17.55
CA ALA A 145 0.11 -37.13 18.36
C ALA A 145 -0.16 -38.29 19.35
N THR A 146 -1.42 -38.56 19.74
CA THR A 146 -1.68 -39.31 21.01
C THR A 146 -2.55 -40.58 20.93
N PHE A 147 -3.07 -40.99 19.76
CA PHE A 147 -4.00 -42.15 19.66
C PHE A 147 -3.55 -43.20 18.64
N SER A 148 -4.01 -44.45 18.82
CA SER A 148 -3.71 -45.54 17.89
C SER A 148 -4.27 -45.25 16.49
N ARG A 149 -3.55 -45.70 15.45
CA ARG A 149 -3.77 -45.35 14.02
C ARG A 149 -5.23 -45.47 13.55
N VAL A 150 -6.00 -46.41 14.10
CA VAL A 150 -7.41 -46.62 13.71
C VAL A 150 -8.33 -45.52 14.27
N ARG A 151 -8.11 -45.05 15.52
CA ARG A 151 -8.89 -43.94 16.09
C ARG A 151 -8.45 -42.57 15.56
N GLN A 152 -7.19 -42.44 15.16
CA GLN A 152 -6.63 -41.25 14.53
C GLN A 152 -7.29 -40.94 13.18
N ALA A 153 -7.45 -41.95 12.33
CA ALA A 153 -8.06 -41.78 11.02
C ALA A 153 -9.53 -41.40 11.12
N THR A 154 -10.31 -41.99 12.04
CA THR A 154 -11.73 -41.66 12.21
C THR A 154 -11.94 -40.23 12.72
N ILE A 155 -11.13 -39.75 13.68
CA ILE A 155 -11.26 -38.40 14.24
C ILE A 155 -10.81 -37.33 13.24
N LEU A 156 -9.65 -37.49 12.59
CA LEU A 156 -9.16 -36.54 11.57
C LEU A 156 -10.10 -36.47 10.36
N LEU A 157 -10.75 -37.58 10.03
CA LEU A 157 -11.71 -37.67 8.94
C LEU A 157 -13.07 -37.03 9.28
N ILE A 158 -13.55 -37.17 10.52
CA ILE A 158 -14.73 -36.45 11.00
C ILE A 158 -14.52 -34.93 10.85
N PHE A 159 -13.31 -34.44 11.16
CA PHE A 159 -12.95 -33.05 10.98
C PHE A 159 -12.81 -32.64 9.49
N SER A 160 -12.33 -33.53 8.61
CA SER A 160 -12.11 -33.23 7.19
C SER A 160 -13.39 -33.27 6.34
N ILE A 161 -14.30 -34.21 6.59
CA ILE A 161 -15.60 -34.36 5.91
C ILE A 161 -16.54 -33.18 6.22
N PHE A 162 -16.47 -32.69 7.45
CA PHE A 162 -17.30 -31.61 7.97
C PHE A 162 -16.95 -30.23 7.39
N LEU A 163 -15.65 -29.90 7.30
CA LEU A 163 -15.22 -28.53 7.01
C LEU A 163 -15.46 -28.11 5.55
N PHE A 164 -15.26 -29.04 4.60
CA PHE A 164 -15.34 -28.70 3.19
C PHE A 164 -16.79 -28.61 2.68
N SER A 165 -17.69 -29.43 3.23
CA SER A 165 -19.12 -29.39 2.93
C SER A 165 -19.80 -28.13 3.50
N THR A 166 -19.30 -27.61 4.62
CA THR A 166 -19.80 -26.38 5.26
C THR A 166 -19.34 -25.12 4.50
N VAL A 167 -18.08 -25.08 4.03
CA VAL A 167 -17.59 -24.00 3.15
C VAL A 167 -18.35 -24.01 1.82
N ALA A 168 -18.63 -25.17 1.23
CA ALA A 168 -19.41 -25.26 0.00
C ALA A 168 -20.89 -24.85 0.16
N VAL A 169 -21.57 -25.22 1.26
CA VAL A 169 -22.99 -24.86 1.48
C VAL A 169 -23.17 -23.40 1.94
N ILE A 170 -22.23 -22.83 2.70
CA ILE A 170 -22.24 -21.41 3.06
C ILE A 170 -21.95 -20.53 1.83
N LEU A 171 -21.09 -20.99 0.92
CA LEU A 171 -20.78 -20.30 -0.33
C LEU A 171 -21.83 -20.50 -1.44
N ALA A 172 -22.76 -21.47 -1.33
CA ALA A 172 -23.68 -21.82 -2.41
C ALA A 172 -25.19 -21.61 -2.17
N SER A 173 -25.65 -21.03 -1.04
CA SER A 173 -27.10 -20.76 -0.89
C SER A 173 -27.47 -19.46 -0.14
N PRO A 174 -28.13 -18.48 -0.80
CA PRO A 174 -28.49 -17.19 -0.20
C PRO A 174 -29.68 -17.23 0.79
N ARG A 175 -30.12 -18.41 1.24
CA ARG A 175 -31.34 -18.57 2.07
C ARG A 175 -31.11 -19.03 3.53
N VAL A 176 -29.88 -19.35 3.93
CA VAL A 176 -29.60 -19.84 5.30
C VAL A 176 -29.34 -18.69 6.29
N VAL A 177 -28.74 -17.58 5.84
CA VAL A 177 -28.36 -16.44 6.70
C VAL A 177 -29.57 -15.69 7.33
N PRO A 178 -30.72 -15.48 6.64
CA PRO A 178 -31.86 -14.78 7.25
C PRO A 178 -32.59 -15.58 8.33
N ARG A 179 -32.51 -16.93 8.30
CA ARG A 179 -33.16 -17.80 9.32
C ARG A 179 -32.37 -17.89 10.62
N LEU A 180 -31.04 -17.75 10.58
CA LEU A 180 -30.20 -17.69 11.78
C LEU A 180 -30.48 -16.41 12.57
N GLN A 181 -30.64 -15.26 11.90
CA GLN A 181 -30.97 -14.00 12.58
C GLN A 181 -32.37 -14.01 13.23
N SER A 182 -33.36 -14.72 12.66
CA SER A 182 -34.72 -14.78 13.22
C SER A 182 -34.86 -15.71 14.43
N ILE A 183 -33.94 -16.66 14.62
CA ILE A 183 -33.93 -17.56 15.78
C ILE A 183 -33.23 -16.90 16.97
N PHE A 184 -32.19 -16.08 16.73
CA PHE A 184 -31.56 -15.28 17.79
C PHE A 184 -32.43 -14.09 18.25
N SER A 185 -33.36 -13.61 17.42
CA SER A 185 -34.34 -12.59 17.84
C SER A 185 -35.50 -13.15 18.67
N SER A 186 -35.83 -14.43 18.54
CA SER A 186 -36.97 -15.06 19.24
C SER A 186 -36.66 -15.52 20.67
N LEU A 187 -35.40 -15.43 21.11
CA LEU A 187 -35.00 -15.71 22.50
C LEU A 187 -34.91 -14.44 23.39
N LYS A 188 -35.26 -13.25 22.88
CA LYS A 188 -35.21 -11.97 23.64
C LYS A 188 -36.56 -11.43 24.13
N HIS A 189 -37.67 -12.15 23.95
CA HIS A 189 -38.99 -11.70 24.41
C HIS A 189 -39.67 -12.72 25.34
N ALA A 190 -39.18 -12.79 26.58
CA ALA A 190 -39.99 -13.22 27.70
C ALA A 190 -40.80 -12.03 28.23
N HIS A 191 -42.11 -12.23 28.35
CA HIS A 191 -43.14 -11.26 28.70
C HIS A 191 -42.94 -10.53 30.05
N TYR A 192 -43.27 -9.23 30.08
CA TYR A 192 -43.86 -8.58 31.25
C TYR A 192 -45.03 -7.66 30.83
N PRO A 193 -46.19 -7.71 31.51
CA PRO A 193 -47.37 -6.92 31.14
C PRO A 193 -47.37 -5.50 31.72
N LYS A 194 -47.97 -4.59 30.95
CA LYS A 194 -48.24 -3.17 31.24
C LYS A 194 -49.17 -2.96 32.45
N PRO A 195 -49.00 -1.87 33.23
CA PRO A 195 -50.08 -1.20 33.94
C PRO A 195 -50.51 0.13 33.27
N PRO A 196 -51.72 0.65 33.60
CA PRO A 196 -52.42 1.65 32.80
C PRO A 196 -52.11 3.11 33.21
N ALA A 197 -52.43 4.03 32.28
CA ALA A 197 -52.35 5.47 32.45
C ALA A 197 -53.34 6.03 33.50
N PRO A 198 -53.04 7.22 34.02
CA PRO A 198 -54.08 8.25 34.13
C PRO A 198 -53.60 9.61 33.59
N GLY A 199 -54.53 10.35 32.99
CA GLY A 199 -54.32 11.71 32.52
C GLY A 199 -54.55 12.77 33.60
N VAL A 200 -54.18 14.02 33.29
CA VAL A 200 -54.99 15.25 33.25
C VAL A 200 -54.03 16.45 33.14
N GLY A 201 -54.47 17.49 32.41
CA GLY A 201 -53.68 18.59 31.85
C GLY A 201 -52.99 19.54 32.83
N LEU A 202 -52.16 20.42 32.26
CA LEU A 202 -52.21 21.88 32.47
C LEU A 202 -51.31 22.62 31.46
N THR A 203 -51.59 23.91 31.35
CA THR A 203 -51.35 24.89 30.30
C THR A 203 -49.92 25.42 30.10
N ALA A 204 -49.61 25.71 28.84
CA ALA A 204 -48.81 26.79 28.25
C ALA A 204 -47.82 27.60 29.14
N THR A 205 -46.53 27.56 28.77
CA THR A 205 -45.61 28.72 28.76
C THR A 205 -44.60 28.53 27.61
N GLN A 206 -44.32 29.59 26.86
CA GLN A 206 -43.35 29.58 25.75
C GLN A 206 -41.89 29.64 26.26
N PRO A 207 -40.93 29.01 25.55
CA PRO A 207 -39.53 29.43 25.57
C PRO A 207 -39.09 30.09 24.25
N GLY A 208 -38.13 31.01 24.37
CA GLY A 208 -37.59 31.89 23.33
C GLY A 208 -36.84 31.22 22.17
N PRO A 209 -36.14 32.02 21.34
CA PRO A 209 -35.73 31.60 20.00
C PRO A 209 -34.72 30.45 20.09
N ALA A 210 -35.04 29.37 19.39
CA ALA A 210 -34.20 28.20 19.26
C ALA A 210 -32.85 28.57 18.63
N LEU A 211 -31.77 28.06 19.23
CA LEU A 211 -30.49 27.89 18.54
C LEU A 211 -30.76 27.12 17.24
N ALA A 212 -30.38 27.71 16.11
CA ALA A 212 -30.38 27.02 14.83
C ALA A 212 -29.39 25.85 14.91
N THR A 213 -29.91 24.63 14.94
CA THR A 213 -29.15 23.42 14.68
C THR A 213 -28.73 23.47 13.20
N VAL A 214 -27.52 23.97 12.93
CA VAL A 214 -26.91 23.85 11.60
C VAL A 214 -26.48 22.40 11.44
N THR A 215 -27.30 21.61 10.75
CA THR A 215 -26.87 20.34 10.18
C THR A 215 -25.94 20.64 9.01
N TYR A 216 -24.65 20.36 9.16
CA TYR A 216 -23.68 20.35 8.06
C TYR A 216 -23.98 19.16 7.14
N THR A 217 -24.99 19.28 6.28
CA THR A 217 -25.17 18.38 5.13
C THR A 217 -24.34 18.93 3.97
N SER A 218 -23.36 18.15 3.50
CA SER A 218 -22.45 18.48 2.40
C SER A 218 -23.17 18.50 1.04
N GLN A 219 -23.86 19.60 0.74
CA GLN A 219 -24.55 19.78 -0.56
C GLN A 219 -24.13 21.04 -1.34
N SER A 220 -23.02 21.69 -0.97
CA SER A 220 -22.43 22.76 -1.79
C SER A 220 -21.14 22.30 -2.47
N SER A 221 -21.07 22.45 -3.79
CA SER A 221 -19.85 22.27 -4.60
C SER A 221 -18.66 23.00 -3.96
N LEU A 222 -17.48 22.38 -3.96
CA LEU A 222 -16.21 22.94 -3.49
C LEU A 222 -15.83 24.20 -4.27
N LEU A 223 -16.15 24.24 -5.56
CA LEU A 223 -15.88 25.38 -6.43
C LEU A 223 -17.17 26.09 -6.83
N THR A 224 -17.14 27.42 -6.77
CA THR A 224 -18.18 28.29 -7.31
C THR A 224 -17.69 28.90 -8.62
N HIS A 225 -18.42 28.67 -9.70
CA HIS A 225 -18.14 29.28 -11.00
C HIS A 225 -18.96 30.58 -11.17
N PRO A 226 -18.45 31.58 -11.92
CA PRO A 226 -19.18 32.82 -12.20
C PRO A 226 -20.55 32.55 -12.86
N SER A 227 -21.53 33.42 -12.65
CA SER A 227 -22.90 33.25 -13.22
C SER A 227 -22.94 33.18 -14.75
N ASN A 228 -21.92 33.71 -15.44
CA ASN A 228 -21.81 33.69 -16.90
C ASN A 228 -21.02 32.47 -17.42
N PHE A 229 -20.60 31.58 -16.54
CA PHE A 229 -19.87 30.35 -16.88
C PHE A 229 -20.86 29.29 -17.37
N SER A 230 -20.81 28.97 -18.67
CA SER A 230 -21.70 27.95 -19.24
C SER A 230 -21.25 26.55 -18.84
N MET A 231 -21.98 25.92 -17.92
CA MET A 231 -21.75 24.52 -17.52
C MET A 231 -22.10 23.52 -18.63
N ALA A 232 -22.89 23.92 -19.63
CA ALA A 232 -23.41 23.01 -20.66
C ALA A 232 -22.29 22.32 -21.47
N LYS A 233 -21.16 23.01 -21.70
CA LYS A 233 -20.03 22.44 -22.44
C LYS A 233 -19.26 21.38 -21.66
N PHE A 234 -19.24 21.49 -20.33
CA PHE A 234 -18.56 20.54 -19.44
C PHE A 234 -19.43 19.38 -19.00
N ALA A 235 -20.73 19.43 -19.31
CA ALA A 235 -21.67 18.43 -18.88
C ALA A 235 -21.25 17.04 -19.36
N ASN A 236 -20.81 16.89 -20.60
CA ASN A 236 -20.52 15.59 -21.20
C ASN A 236 -19.03 15.46 -21.56
N PRO A 237 -18.18 14.95 -20.64
CA PRO A 237 -16.83 14.52 -20.97
C PRO A 237 -16.80 13.56 -22.17
N PRO A 238 -15.78 13.63 -23.04
CA PRO A 238 -15.66 12.76 -24.22
C PRO A 238 -15.31 11.31 -23.87
N GLN A 239 -14.98 11.04 -22.60
CA GLN A 239 -14.60 9.75 -22.07
C GLN A 239 -15.34 9.55 -20.74
N PRO A 240 -15.94 8.38 -20.48
CA PRO A 240 -16.53 8.10 -19.18
C PRO A 240 -15.45 7.92 -18.09
N PRO A 241 -15.80 8.16 -16.81
CA PRO A 241 -14.91 7.88 -15.69
C PRO A 241 -14.66 6.36 -15.51
N PRO A 242 -13.58 5.97 -14.81
CA PRO A 242 -13.35 4.59 -14.40
C PRO A 242 -14.54 3.99 -13.64
N LEU A 243 -14.76 2.68 -13.83
CA LEU A 243 -15.76 1.90 -13.09
C LEU A 243 -15.10 1.16 -11.92
N PHE A 244 -15.82 1.14 -10.79
CA PHE A 244 -15.47 0.44 -9.56
C PHE A 244 -16.51 -0.65 -9.23
N VAL A 245 -16.82 -1.48 -10.24
CA VAL A 245 -17.81 -2.58 -10.15
C VAL A 245 -17.20 -3.96 -9.93
N GLY A 246 -15.90 -4.04 -9.67
CA GLY A 246 -15.19 -5.30 -9.43
C GLY A 246 -15.79 -6.06 -8.26
N THR A 247 -16.01 -7.36 -8.48
CA THR A 247 -16.33 -8.34 -7.43
C THR A 247 -15.07 -9.15 -7.09
N LYS A 248 -15.13 -9.89 -5.97
CA LYS A 248 -14.07 -10.81 -5.58
C LYS A 248 -13.71 -11.78 -6.72
N GLU A 249 -14.71 -12.33 -7.38
CA GLU A 249 -14.55 -13.32 -8.45
C GLU A 249 -14.01 -12.68 -9.73
N SER A 250 -14.57 -11.53 -10.13
CA SER A 250 -14.17 -10.86 -11.38
C SER A 250 -12.76 -10.29 -11.31
N ILE A 251 -12.34 -9.69 -10.19
CA ILE A 251 -10.98 -9.13 -10.07
C ILE A 251 -9.90 -10.18 -10.34
N VAL A 252 -10.05 -11.39 -9.78
CA VAL A 252 -9.08 -12.47 -9.99
C VAL A 252 -9.20 -13.01 -11.41
N ALA A 253 -10.42 -13.36 -11.86
CA ALA A 253 -10.64 -13.93 -13.19
C ALA A 253 -10.20 -13.01 -14.34
N ASP A 254 -10.43 -11.70 -14.21
CA ASP A 254 -10.03 -10.70 -15.21
C ASP A 254 -8.51 -10.56 -15.28
N SER A 255 -7.82 -10.70 -14.14
CA SER A 255 -6.35 -10.69 -14.10
C SER A 255 -5.78 -11.91 -14.82
N GLU A 256 -6.32 -13.11 -14.57
CA GLU A 256 -5.94 -14.33 -15.28
C GLU A 256 -6.22 -14.25 -16.79
N ALA A 257 -7.37 -13.67 -17.16
CA ALA A 257 -7.74 -13.46 -18.56
C ALA A 257 -6.79 -12.50 -19.28
N GLN A 258 -6.41 -11.39 -18.63
CA GLN A 258 -5.43 -10.44 -19.15
C GLN A 258 -4.07 -11.10 -19.33
N VAL A 259 -3.58 -11.84 -18.34
CA VAL A 259 -2.34 -12.63 -18.43
C VAL A 259 -2.35 -13.57 -19.63
N LYS A 260 -3.45 -14.32 -19.81
CA LYS A 260 -3.61 -15.23 -20.95
C LYS A 260 -3.57 -14.49 -22.30
N LYS A 261 -4.21 -13.33 -22.39
CA LYS A 261 -4.23 -12.49 -23.60
C LYS A 261 -2.81 -12.00 -23.94
N THR A 262 -2.11 -11.40 -22.98
CA THR A 262 -0.75 -10.90 -23.19
C THR A 262 0.22 -12.02 -23.53
N ARG A 263 0.13 -13.17 -22.86
CA ARG A 263 0.96 -14.35 -23.17
C ARG A 263 0.75 -14.81 -24.62
N ALA A 264 -0.50 -14.92 -25.06
CA ALA A 264 -0.82 -15.33 -26.43
C ALA A 264 -0.29 -14.33 -27.48
N LEU A 265 -0.30 -13.03 -27.18
CA LEU A 265 0.32 -12.01 -28.04
C LEU A 265 1.83 -12.23 -28.16
N LEU A 266 2.54 -12.37 -27.03
CA LEU A 266 3.99 -12.58 -27.03
C LEU A 266 4.38 -13.87 -27.78
N ASP A 267 3.65 -14.95 -27.57
CA ASP A 267 3.86 -16.23 -28.26
C ASP A 267 3.64 -16.09 -29.77
N LYS A 268 2.63 -15.32 -30.18
CA LYS A 268 2.36 -15.01 -31.59
C LYS A 268 3.51 -14.21 -32.21
N LEU A 269 3.99 -13.16 -31.55
CA LEU A 269 5.12 -12.35 -32.04
C LEU A 269 6.37 -13.21 -32.27
N VAL A 270 6.69 -14.07 -31.30
CA VAL A 270 7.81 -15.02 -31.40
C VAL A 270 7.61 -16.04 -32.53
N ALA A 271 6.37 -16.50 -32.74
CA ALA A 271 6.07 -17.46 -33.81
C ALA A 271 6.20 -16.84 -35.21
N GLU A 272 5.74 -15.60 -35.39
CA GLU A 272 5.66 -14.93 -36.70
C GLU A 272 6.93 -14.19 -37.09
N ILE A 273 7.69 -13.66 -36.12
CA ILE A 273 8.86 -12.82 -36.38
C ILE A 273 10.12 -13.67 -36.21
N LYS A 274 10.80 -13.97 -37.32
CA LYS A 274 12.03 -14.78 -37.36
C LYS A 274 13.21 -13.96 -37.89
N PRO A 275 13.92 -13.18 -37.05
CA PRO A 275 15.05 -12.36 -37.49
C PRO A 275 16.19 -13.16 -38.12
N ALA A 276 16.36 -14.43 -37.70
CA ALA A 276 17.35 -15.33 -38.30
C ALA A 276 17.02 -15.72 -39.74
N GLU A 277 15.74 -15.71 -40.14
CA GLU A 277 15.28 -16.06 -41.48
C GLU A 277 15.11 -14.80 -42.35
N ASN A 278 14.60 -13.72 -41.76
CA ASN A 278 14.47 -12.41 -42.38
C ASN A 278 14.95 -11.33 -41.41
N PRO A 279 16.21 -10.84 -41.53
CA PRO A 279 16.77 -9.84 -40.63
C PRO A 279 15.97 -8.54 -40.53
N LYS A 280 15.15 -8.20 -41.55
CA LYS A 280 14.30 -7.00 -41.56
C LYS A 280 12.91 -7.22 -40.98
N ALA A 281 12.57 -8.43 -40.51
CA ALA A 281 11.25 -8.73 -39.96
C ALA A 281 11.04 -8.17 -38.55
N ALA A 282 12.11 -8.06 -37.75
CA ALA A 282 12.06 -7.43 -36.43
C ALA A 282 12.28 -5.92 -36.55
N THR A 283 11.21 -5.17 -36.35
CA THR A 283 11.21 -3.70 -36.32
C THR A 283 10.51 -3.23 -35.05
N PHE A 284 10.61 -1.93 -34.73
CA PHE A 284 9.84 -1.36 -33.63
C PHE A 284 8.33 -1.64 -33.79
N ASP A 285 7.79 -1.43 -35.00
CA ASP A 285 6.36 -1.57 -35.28
C ASP A 285 5.88 -3.03 -35.25
N SER A 286 6.74 -3.99 -35.61
CA SER A 286 6.38 -5.42 -35.56
C SER A 286 6.56 -6.03 -34.18
N VAL A 287 7.49 -5.53 -33.36
CA VAL A 287 7.84 -6.15 -32.07
C VAL A 287 7.36 -5.33 -30.89
N LEU A 288 7.75 -4.06 -30.78
CA LEU A 288 7.50 -3.22 -29.60
C LEU A 288 6.10 -2.61 -29.60
N LEU A 289 5.64 -2.14 -30.77
CA LEU A 289 4.35 -1.45 -30.87
C LEU A 289 3.17 -2.33 -30.42
N PRO A 290 3.04 -3.61 -30.83
CA PRO A 290 1.94 -4.45 -30.36
C PRO A 290 2.00 -4.72 -28.84
N GLN A 291 3.21 -4.83 -28.28
CA GLN A 291 3.41 -5.04 -26.85
C GLN A 291 2.97 -3.81 -26.04
N ILE A 292 3.39 -2.61 -26.45
CA ILE A 292 3.03 -1.38 -25.72
C ILE A 292 1.56 -1.01 -25.92
N GLU A 293 0.94 -1.38 -27.03
CA GLU A 293 -0.51 -1.25 -27.22
C GLU A 293 -1.30 -2.17 -26.29
N ASP A 294 -0.85 -3.42 -26.10
CA ASP A 294 -1.46 -4.31 -25.10
C ASP A 294 -1.25 -3.81 -23.67
N GLU A 295 -0.06 -3.29 -23.34
CA GLU A 295 0.22 -2.66 -22.04
C GLU A 295 -0.66 -1.43 -21.79
N ASN A 296 -0.82 -0.57 -22.80
CA ASN A 296 -1.68 0.61 -22.73
C ASN A 296 -3.13 0.22 -22.35
N GLU A 297 -3.68 -0.79 -23.02
CA GLU A 297 -5.04 -1.27 -22.76
C GLU A 297 -5.15 -2.02 -21.42
N ALA A 298 -4.17 -2.86 -21.08
CA ALA A 298 -4.13 -3.58 -19.82
C ALA A 298 -4.15 -2.63 -18.62
N ALA A 299 -3.33 -1.57 -18.68
CA ALA A 299 -3.17 -0.57 -17.63
C ALA A 299 -4.47 0.18 -17.27
N LEU A 300 -5.47 0.22 -18.17
CA LEU A 300 -6.77 0.85 -17.89
C LEU A 300 -7.58 0.11 -16.84
N SER A 301 -7.35 -1.19 -16.68
CA SER A 301 -8.11 -2.07 -15.78
C SER A 301 -7.27 -2.68 -14.66
N SER A 302 -6.01 -3.05 -14.93
CA SER A 302 -5.11 -3.62 -13.91
C SER A 302 -4.86 -2.68 -12.74
N ARG A 303 -4.65 -1.38 -13.02
CA ARG A 303 -4.47 -0.37 -11.98
C ARG A 303 -5.69 -0.24 -11.07
N ILE A 304 -6.91 -0.34 -11.61
CA ILE A 304 -8.14 -0.34 -10.80
C ILE A 304 -8.24 -1.61 -9.96
N ARG A 305 -7.95 -2.78 -10.54
CA ARG A 305 -7.95 -4.06 -9.82
C ARG A 305 -6.96 -4.05 -8.65
N GLY A 306 -5.74 -3.56 -8.85
CA GLY A 306 -4.73 -3.40 -7.81
C GLY A 306 -5.06 -2.31 -6.79
N PHE A 307 -5.82 -1.28 -7.17
CA PHE A 307 -6.15 -0.16 -6.28
C PHE A 307 -7.14 -0.53 -5.15
N TYR A 308 -8.02 -1.52 -5.37
CA TYR A 308 -9.01 -1.93 -4.37
C TYR A 308 -8.40 -2.30 -3.01
N GLN A 309 -7.22 -2.92 -2.98
CA GLN A 309 -6.53 -3.28 -1.73
C GLN A 309 -6.23 -2.06 -0.85
N HIS A 310 -6.13 -0.87 -1.43
CA HIS A 310 -5.77 0.36 -0.72
C HIS A 310 -6.98 1.14 -0.22
N VAL A 311 -8.18 0.91 -0.77
CA VAL A 311 -9.32 1.82 -0.52
C VAL A 311 -10.65 1.13 -0.23
N SER A 312 -10.81 -0.14 -0.62
CA SER A 312 -12.09 -0.84 -0.45
C SER A 312 -12.44 -0.99 1.03
N PRO A 313 -13.66 -0.64 1.48
CA PRO A 313 -14.10 -0.97 2.82
C PRO A 313 -14.31 -2.48 3.02
N ASN A 314 -14.52 -3.24 1.94
CA ASN A 314 -14.73 -4.70 1.98
C ASN A 314 -13.39 -5.45 1.97
N SER A 315 -13.10 -6.19 3.05
CA SER A 315 -11.88 -6.98 3.20
C SER A 315 -11.72 -8.06 2.14
N GLU A 316 -12.78 -8.79 1.78
CA GLU A 316 -12.70 -9.84 0.75
C GLU A 316 -12.31 -9.28 -0.62
N LEU A 317 -12.74 -8.05 -0.91
CA LEU A 317 -12.36 -7.37 -2.15
C LEU A 317 -10.91 -6.90 -2.12
N ARG A 318 -10.40 -6.47 -0.95
CA ARG A 318 -8.98 -6.16 -0.76
C ARG A 318 -8.10 -7.40 -0.92
N ASP A 319 -8.54 -8.54 -0.40
CA ASP A 319 -7.84 -9.82 -0.54
C ASP A 319 -7.80 -10.27 -2.01
N ALA A 320 -8.92 -10.16 -2.73
CA ALA A 320 -8.97 -10.45 -4.16
C ALA A 320 -8.07 -9.52 -4.98
N SER A 321 -8.04 -8.23 -4.64
CA SER A 321 -7.15 -7.23 -5.24
C SER A 321 -5.68 -7.56 -5.02
N SER A 322 -5.31 -7.95 -3.78
CA SER A 322 -3.95 -8.39 -3.44
C SER A 322 -3.56 -9.66 -4.21
N GLN A 323 -4.49 -10.58 -4.38
CA GLN A 323 -4.28 -11.80 -5.18
C GLN A 323 -4.15 -11.49 -6.68
N ALA A 324 -4.93 -10.56 -7.22
CA ALA A 324 -4.80 -10.08 -8.59
C ALA A 324 -3.43 -9.44 -8.83
N GLU A 325 -2.99 -8.55 -7.94
CA GLU A 325 -1.64 -7.95 -8.03
C GLU A 325 -0.55 -9.01 -7.97
N LYS A 326 -0.70 -10.05 -7.12
CA LYS A 326 0.23 -11.19 -7.10
C LYS A 326 0.31 -11.90 -8.46
N ILE A 327 -0.84 -12.21 -9.07
CA ILE A 327 -0.91 -12.86 -10.39
C ILE A 327 -0.20 -12.01 -11.45
N GLU A 328 -0.50 -10.70 -11.47
CA GLU A 328 0.10 -9.76 -12.42
C GLU A 328 1.60 -9.60 -12.21
N ASN A 329 2.08 -9.55 -10.96
CA ASN A 329 3.50 -9.48 -10.63
C ASN A 329 4.27 -10.76 -11.02
N GLU A 330 3.70 -11.94 -10.75
CA GLU A 330 4.28 -13.21 -11.16
C GLU A 330 4.37 -13.32 -12.69
N PHE A 331 3.33 -12.88 -13.40
CA PHE A 331 3.35 -12.82 -14.86
C PHE A 331 4.33 -11.77 -15.40
N GLY A 332 4.47 -10.61 -14.75
CA GLY A 332 5.49 -9.62 -15.11
C GLY A 332 6.90 -10.19 -15.00
N ILE A 333 7.18 -10.99 -13.97
CA ILE A 333 8.45 -11.73 -13.83
C ILE A 333 8.61 -12.73 -14.98
N GLU A 334 7.58 -13.54 -15.28
CA GLU A 334 7.58 -14.46 -16.43
C GLU A 334 7.96 -13.73 -17.72
N CYS A 335 7.26 -12.64 -18.04
CA CYS A 335 7.50 -11.80 -19.22
C CYS A 335 8.93 -11.26 -19.26
N SER A 336 9.46 -10.76 -18.15
CA SER A 336 10.84 -10.24 -18.07
C SER A 336 11.92 -11.31 -18.28
N MET A 337 11.55 -12.58 -18.19
CA MET A 337 12.44 -13.73 -18.38
C MET A 337 12.24 -14.44 -19.74
N ARG A 338 11.38 -13.92 -20.62
CA ARG A 338 11.14 -14.47 -21.96
C ARG A 338 12.33 -14.25 -22.89
N GLU A 339 13.21 -15.24 -22.97
CA GLU A 339 14.42 -15.23 -23.81
C GLU A 339 14.11 -15.04 -25.31
N ASP A 340 13.01 -15.65 -25.75
CA ASP A 340 12.51 -15.56 -27.11
C ASP A 340 12.02 -14.15 -27.46
N VAL A 341 11.26 -13.51 -26.57
CA VAL A 341 10.82 -12.12 -26.75
C VAL A 341 12.01 -11.15 -26.66
N PHE A 342 12.90 -11.35 -25.70
CA PHE A 342 14.15 -10.58 -25.60
C PHE A 342 14.99 -10.69 -26.88
N GLY A 343 15.07 -11.87 -27.49
CA GLY A 343 15.75 -12.06 -28.77
C GLY A 343 15.20 -11.17 -29.89
N LEU A 344 13.88 -10.95 -29.91
CA LEU A 344 13.24 -10.01 -30.85
C LEU A 344 13.60 -8.56 -30.51
N VAL A 345 13.45 -8.16 -29.25
CA VAL A 345 13.76 -6.79 -28.79
C VAL A 345 15.23 -6.43 -29.01
N ASP A 346 16.15 -7.34 -28.72
CA ASP A 346 17.59 -7.17 -28.93
C ASP A 346 17.95 -7.10 -30.43
N ALA A 347 17.24 -7.85 -31.28
CA ALA A 347 17.37 -7.73 -32.73
C ALA A 347 16.94 -6.33 -33.23
N VAL A 348 15.79 -5.83 -32.80
CA VAL A 348 15.33 -4.45 -33.11
C VAL A 348 16.35 -3.43 -32.64
N TYR A 349 16.84 -3.56 -31.41
CA TYR A 349 17.82 -2.63 -30.85
C TYR A 349 19.13 -2.60 -31.65
N LYS A 350 19.67 -3.76 -32.02
CA LYS A 350 20.91 -3.87 -32.80
C LYS A 350 20.78 -3.27 -34.20
N ASP A 351 19.61 -3.38 -34.82
CA ASP A 351 19.35 -2.81 -36.16
C ASP A 351 18.96 -1.32 -36.11
N SER A 352 18.42 -0.83 -34.99
CA SER A 352 17.90 0.54 -34.84
C SER A 352 18.93 1.67 -34.94
N GLY A 353 20.23 1.40 -34.96
CA GLY A 353 21.26 2.45 -34.92
C GLY A 353 21.43 3.17 -33.58
N LEU A 354 20.60 2.89 -32.55
CA LEU A 354 20.74 3.45 -31.19
C LEU A 354 22.09 3.12 -30.53
N VAL A 355 22.70 2.00 -30.92
CA VAL A 355 24.04 1.57 -30.45
C VAL A 355 25.08 2.68 -30.62
N ALA A 356 25.01 3.44 -31.73
CA ALA A 356 25.98 4.48 -32.06
C ALA A 356 25.91 5.72 -31.15
N SER A 357 24.80 5.96 -30.44
CA SER A 357 24.70 7.07 -29.47
C SER A 357 25.43 6.76 -28.17
N LYS A 358 25.26 5.55 -27.63
CA LYS A 358 25.91 5.15 -26.37
C LYS A 358 27.43 5.21 -26.41
N GLU A 359 28.03 5.03 -27.58
CA GLU A 359 29.48 5.08 -27.77
C GLU A 359 30.01 6.49 -27.98
N LYS A 360 29.15 7.46 -28.34
CA LYS A 360 29.56 8.83 -28.73
C LYS A 360 29.23 9.89 -27.69
N ASP A 361 28.18 9.69 -26.89
CA ASP A 361 27.78 10.61 -25.81
C ASP A 361 28.16 10.05 -24.43
N LYS A 362 28.87 10.87 -23.64
CA LYS A 362 29.24 10.53 -22.26
C LYS A 362 28.03 10.47 -21.34
N ASP A 363 27.02 11.29 -21.60
CA ASP A 363 25.80 11.39 -20.79
C ASP A 363 24.70 10.42 -21.29
N ARG A 364 24.93 9.80 -22.47
CA ARG A 364 24.08 8.78 -23.10
C ARG A 364 22.63 9.24 -23.29
N VAL A 365 22.43 10.51 -23.63
CA VAL A 365 21.10 11.10 -23.79
C VAL A 365 20.47 10.65 -25.11
N ILE A 366 19.18 10.30 -25.07
CA ILE A 366 18.39 10.05 -26.26
C ILE A 366 17.66 11.35 -26.61
N ASP A 367 18.09 12.01 -27.68
CA ASP A 367 17.50 13.25 -28.18
C ASP A 367 16.75 13.05 -29.51
N GLU A 368 16.13 14.13 -30.02
CA GLU A 368 15.37 14.08 -31.28
C GLU A 368 16.25 13.72 -32.48
N ALA A 369 17.49 14.19 -32.52
CA ALA A 369 18.42 13.93 -33.60
C ALA A 369 18.77 12.45 -33.69
N LEU A 370 19.03 11.83 -32.53
CA LEU A 370 19.28 10.40 -32.42
C LEU A 370 18.05 9.58 -32.82
N ALA A 371 16.89 9.85 -32.23
CA ALA A 371 15.66 9.11 -32.53
C ALA A 371 15.37 9.10 -34.04
N LYS A 372 15.53 10.27 -34.69
CA LYS A 372 15.39 10.41 -36.14
C LYS A 372 16.45 9.62 -36.92
N SER A 373 17.72 9.66 -36.49
CA SER A 373 18.79 8.90 -37.13
C SER A 373 18.63 7.38 -36.98
N ALA A 374 17.94 6.96 -35.92
CA ALA A 374 17.60 5.57 -35.60
C ALA A 374 16.35 5.08 -36.34
N GLY A 375 15.71 5.91 -37.16
CA GLY A 375 14.48 5.58 -37.88
C GLY A 375 13.27 5.38 -36.95
N LEU A 376 13.31 5.93 -35.73
CA LEU A 376 12.22 5.85 -34.76
C LEU A 376 11.37 7.13 -34.84
N ALA A 377 10.07 7.00 -34.53
CA ALA A 377 9.10 8.07 -34.72
C ALA A 377 9.41 9.30 -33.85
N ASP A 378 9.86 9.07 -32.61
CA ASP A 378 10.11 10.12 -31.63
C ASP A 378 11.07 9.64 -30.52
N VAL A 379 11.46 10.57 -29.63
CA VAL A 379 12.32 10.33 -28.47
C VAL A 379 11.73 9.29 -27.53
N GLU A 380 10.41 9.27 -27.37
CA GLU A 380 9.72 8.35 -26.46
C GLU A 380 9.79 6.90 -26.98
N SER A 381 9.63 6.68 -28.28
CA SER A 381 9.85 5.36 -28.92
C SER A 381 11.30 4.90 -28.81
N ALA A 382 12.27 5.80 -28.97
CA ALA A 382 13.69 5.48 -28.78
C ALA A 382 14.01 5.11 -27.33
N ARG A 383 13.46 5.86 -26.37
CA ARG A 383 13.57 5.56 -24.95
C ARG A 383 12.89 4.23 -24.61
N LEU A 384 11.72 3.94 -25.19
CA LEU A 384 11.00 2.68 -24.98
C LEU A 384 11.87 1.48 -25.37
N LEU A 385 12.44 1.49 -26.58
CA LEU A 385 13.28 0.41 -27.08
C LEU A 385 14.53 0.19 -26.21
N GLU A 386 15.23 1.27 -25.84
CA GLU A 386 16.39 1.17 -24.95
C GLU A 386 16.00 0.61 -23.58
N ARG A 387 14.96 1.17 -22.95
CA ARG A 387 14.55 0.79 -21.59
C ARG A 387 14.00 -0.63 -21.54
N GLU A 388 13.23 -1.06 -22.53
CA GLU A 388 12.72 -2.44 -22.62
C GLU A 388 13.88 -3.44 -22.67
N ARG A 389 14.84 -3.21 -23.58
CA ARG A 389 16.03 -4.06 -23.69
C ARG A 389 16.84 -4.09 -22.39
N GLN A 390 17.06 -2.94 -21.76
CA GLN A 390 17.75 -2.89 -20.46
C GLN A 390 16.98 -3.63 -19.38
N GLY A 391 15.64 -3.56 -19.39
CA GLY A 391 14.78 -4.31 -18.49
C GLY A 391 15.06 -5.81 -18.52
N TYR A 392 15.12 -6.41 -19.72
CA TYR A 392 15.48 -7.82 -19.90
C TYR A 392 16.90 -8.15 -19.41
N ILE A 393 17.88 -7.28 -19.68
CA ILE A 393 19.25 -7.48 -19.20
C ILE A 393 19.28 -7.47 -17.67
N LYS A 394 18.62 -6.48 -17.05
CA LYS A 394 18.48 -6.35 -15.59
C LYS A 394 17.62 -7.44 -14.95
N ALA A 395 16.78 -8.10 -15.73
CA ALA A 395 16.06 -9.31 -15.33
C ALA A 395 16.95 -10.57 -15.40
N GLY A 396 18.20 -10.48 -15.85
CA GLY A 396 19.14 -11.60 -15.86
C GLY A 396 19.21 -12.36 -17.18
N LEU A 397 18.55 -11.88 -18.24
CA LEU A 397 18.73 -12.43 -19.58
C LEU A 397 20.09 -12.06 -20.20
N GLY A 398 20.82 -11.12 -19.61
CA GLY A 398 22.23 -10.88 -19.91
C GLY A 398 23.18 -11.96 -19.39
N LEU A 399 22.77 -12.79 -18.43
CA LEU A 399 23.57 -13.91 -17.93
C LEU A 399 23.52 -15.07 -18.91
N PRO A 400 24.57 -15.86 -19.14
CA PRO A 400 24.46 -17.10 -19.90
C PRO A 400 23.46 -18.09 -19.27
N VAL A 401 22.82 -18.94 -20.09
CA VAL A 401 22.01 -20.07 -19.59
C VAL A 401 22.87 -20.94 -18.67
N GLY A 402 22.35 -21.29 -17.49
CA GLY A 402 23.02 -22.15 -16.52
C GLY A 402 22.76 -21.74 -15.07
N GLU A 403 23.51 -22.33 -14.14
CA GLU A 403 23.30 -22.25 -12.69
C GLU A 403 23.16 -20.81 -12.16
N LYS A 404 23.96 -19.87 -12.68
CA LYS A 404 23.89 -18.45 -12.26
C LYS A 404 22.55 -17.80 -12.61
N ARG A 405 22.02 -18.08 -13.80
CA ARG A 405 20.73 -17.55 -14.25
C ARG A 405 19.58 -18.20 -13.48
N ASP A 406 19.68 -19.49 -13.20
CA ASP A 406 18.67 -20.21 -12.40
C ASP A 406 18.64 -19.73 -10.95
N ARG A 407 19.82 -19.50 -10.34
CA ARG A 407 19.93 -18.88 -9.02
C ARG A 407 19.32 -17.49 -9.01
N PHE A 408 19.61 -16.66 -10.02
CA PHE A 408 19.01 -15.33 -10.14
C PHE A 408 17.47 -15.37 -10.16
N LYS A 409 16.88 -16.30 -10.92
CA LYS A 409 15.41 -16.50 -10.96
C LYS A 409 14.84 -16.84 -9.59
N VAL A 410 15.46 -17.77 -8.87
CA VAL A 410 15.05 -18.16 -7.51
C VAL A 410 15.10 -16.95 -6.56
N ILE A 411 16.17 -16.16 -6.64
CA ILE A 411 16.32 -14.94 -5.84
C ILE A 411 15.19 -13.95 -6.13
N LYS A 412 14.88 -13.70 -7.41
CA LYS A 412 13.82 -12.76 -7.81
C LYS A 412 12.44 -13.17 -7.28
N LEU A 413 12.10 -14.47 -7.37
CA LEU A 413 10.86 -15.01 -6.83
C LEU A 413 10.80 -14.83 -5.31
N ARG A 414 11.89 -15.15 -4.61
CA ARG A 414 11.95 -15.01 -3.15
C ARG A 414 11.83 -13.55 -2.71
N LEU A 415 12.51 -12.62 -3.39
CA LEU A 415 12.39 -11.18 -3.12
C LEU A 415 10.95 -10.68 -3.28
N SER A 416 10.23 -11.14 -4.32
CA SER A 416 8.81 -10.80 -4.51
C SER A 416 7.95 -11.26 -3.33
N GLN A 417 8.12 -12.53 -2.89
CA GLN A 417 7.40 -13.07 -1.74
C GLN A 417 7.71 -12.31 -0.44
N ILE A 418 8.97 -11.95 -0.22
CA ILE A 418 9.39 -11.17 0.96
C ILE A 418 8.74 -9.78 0.94
N SER A 419 8.76 -9.07 -0.19
CA SER A 419 8.12 -7.75 -0.31
C SER A 419 6.62 -7.81 -0.01
N ILE A 420 5.91 -8.82 -0.51
CA ILE A 420 4.47 -9.00 -0.23
C ILE A 420 4.24 -9.24 1.26
N ALA A 421 5.00 -10.15 1.88
CA ALA A 421 4.87 -10.45 3.30
C ALA A 421 5.20 -9.24 4.19
N PHE A 422 6.24 -8.49 3.84
CA PHE A 422 6.65 -7.28 4.56
C PHE A 422 5.55 -6.22 4.54
N SER A 423 5.02 -5.92 3.35
CA SER A 423 3.93 -4.94 3.18
C SER A 423 2.65 -5.39 3.88
N LYS A 424 2.31 -6.68 3.81
CA LYS A 424 1.16 -7.25 4.53
C LYS A 424 1.28 -7.01 6.05
N ASN A 425 2.44 -7.33 6.62
CA ASN A 425 2.69 -7.13 8.05
C ASN A 425 2.57 -5.65 8.48
N LEU A 426 2.95 -4.70 7.62
CA LEU A 426 2.75 -3.26 7.88
C LEU A 426 1.28 -2.85 7.82
N ASN A 427 0.55 -3.36 6.82
CA ASN A 427 -0.84 -2.98 6.56
C ASN A 427 -1.80 -3.56 7.61
N GLU A 428 -1.55 -4.80 8.07
CA GLU A 428 -2.38 -5.50 9.06
C GLU A 428 -1.99 -5.20 10.51
N GLU A 429 -0.94 -4.42 10.72
CA GLU A 429 -0.52 -3.95 12.04
C GLU A 429 -1.67 -3.22 12.75
N ASN A 430 -2.05 -3.68 13.94
CA ASN A 430 -3.15 -3.15 14.76
C ASN A 430 -2.77 -3.00 16.24
N GLY A 431 -1.47 -2.95 16.52
CA GLY A 431 -0.90 -2.78 17.83
C GLY A 431 -1.09 -1.38 18.40
N GLY A 432 -0.72 -1.27 19.67
CA GLY A 432 -0.88 -0.05 20.43
C GLY A 432 -0.52 -0.25 21.90
N ASN A 433 -0.89 0.74 22.70
CA ASN A 433 -0.63 0.77 24.12
C ASN A 433 -1.87 1.16 24.91
N TRP A 434 -2.07 0.52 26.06
CA TRP A 434 -3.12 0.88 27.00
C TRP A 434 -2.60 1.87 28.04
N PHE A 435 -3.28 3.01 28.17
CA PHE A 435 -2.94 4.04 29.16
C PHE A 435 -4.19 4.50 29.90
N THR A 436 -4.05 4.91 31.17
CA THR A 436 -5.11 5.65 31.86
C THR A 436 -5.20 7.08 31.32
N ARG A 437 -6.31 7.77 31.58
CA ARG A 437 -6.46 9.19 31.21
C ARG A 437 -5.42 10.07 31.92
N GLU A 438 -5.04 9.72 33.14
CA GLU A 438 -4.00 10.43 33.91
C GLU A 438 -2.61 10.27 33.29
N GLU A 439 -2.28 9.09 32.76
CA GLU A 439 -1.03 8.86 32.04
C GLU A 439 -0.94 9.70 30.75
N LEU A 440 -2.08 9.95 30.11
CA LEU A 440 -2.20 10.76 28.89
C LEU A 440 -2.38 12.26 29.15
N ASP A 441 -2.02 12.78 30.34
CA ASP A 441 -2.08 14.22 30.63
C ASP A 441 -1.37 15.05 29.55
N GLY A 442 -2.08 16.05 29.05
CA GLY A 442 -1.68 16.95 27.97
C GLY A 442 -2.22 16.57 26.60
N VAL A 443 -2.55 15.30 26.34
CA VAL A 443 -3.14 14.88 25.07
C VAL A 443 -4.53 15.54 24.91
N PRO A 444 -4.84 16.18 23.76
CA PRO A 444 -6.13 16.84 23.55
C PRO A 444 -7.35 15.93 23.76
N GLU A 445 -8.40 16.46 24.38
CA GLU A 445 -9.62 15.70 24.70
C GLU A 445 -10.34 15.16 23.46
N ASP A 446 -10.30 15.89 22.35
CA ASP A 446 -10.87 15.44 21.08
C ASP A 446 -10.15 14.22 20.51
N VAL A 447 -8.85 14.06 20.78
CA VAL A 447 -8.12 12.82 20.49
C VAL A 447 -8.54 11.71 21.45
N LEU A 448 -8.53 11.98 22.76
CA LEU A 448 -8.87 10.98 23.79
C LEU A 448 -10.28 10.40 23.63
N ASP A 449 -11.25 11.21 23.22
CA ASP A 449 -12.65 10.80 23.02
C ASP A 449 -12.85 9.87 21.82
N THR A 450 -11.87 9.80 20.91
CA THR A 450 -11.90 8.88 19.76
C THR A 450 -11.26 7.52 20.06
N LEU A 451 -10.52 7.39 21.17
CA LEU A 451 -9.81 6.16 21.51
C LEU A 451 -10.75 5.09 22.08
N ASN A 452 -10.45 3.83 21.78
CA ASN A 452 -11.23 2.70 22.28
C ASN A 452 -11.07 2.55 23.79
N LYS A 453 -12.18 2.34 24.50
CA LYS A 453 -12.20 2.13 25.95
C LYS A 453 -11.93 0.66 26.29
N GLY A 454 -11.07 0.44 27.27
CA GLY A 454 -10.68 -0.89 27.71
C GLY A 454 -11.76 -1.57 28.55
N THR A 455 -11.74 -2.89 28.52
CA THR A 455 -12.61 -3.76 29.32
C THR A 455 -11.74 -4.81 30.03
N GLY A 456 -12.29 -5.47 31.05
CA GLY A 456 -11.58 -6.50 31.82
C GLY A 456 -10.31 -5.95 32.47
N GLU A 457 -9.15 -6.53 32.18
CA GLU A 457 -7.86 -6.11 32.72
C GLU A 457 -7.43 -4.67 32.32
N ASN A 458 -8.07 -4.11 31.29
CA ASN A 458 -7.83 -2.74 30.81
C ASN A 458 -8.98 -1.79 31.17
N GLU A 459 -9.89 -2.18 32.07
CA GLU A 459 -10.96 -1.30 32.53
C GLU A 459 -10.39 0.03 33.07
N GLY A 460 -10.97 1.15 32.62
CA GLY A 460 -10.48 2.50 32.93
C GLY A 460 -9.34 3.02 32.05
N LYS A 461 -8.86 2.24 31.07
CA LYS A 461 -7.81 2.65 30.12
C LYS A 461 -8.36 2.96 28.73
N LEU A 462 -7.57 3.71 27.96
CA LEU A 462 -7.78 4.02 26.54
C LEU A 462 -6.71 3.31 25.70
N PHE A 463 -7.11 2.76 24.57
CA PHE A 463 -6.19 2.12 23.62
C PHE A 463 -5.65 3.14 22.63
N LEU A 464 -4.38 3.48 22.77
CA LEU A 464 -3.62 4.29 21.84
C LEU A 464 -3.07 3.41 20.72
N THR A 465 -3.54 3.56 19.49
CA THR A 465 -2.98 2.82 18.35
C THR A 465 -1.66 3.43 17.87
N PHE A 466 -0.87 2.68 17.10
CA PHE A 466 0.30 3.22 16.40
C PHE A 466 -0.04 3.98 15.10
N LYS A 467 -1.31 4.26 14.83
CA LYS A 467 -1.74 5.03 13.65
C LYS A 467 -1.52 6.53 13.88
N TYR A 468 -1.24 7.26 12.80
CA TYR A 468 -0.83 8.67 12.88
C TYR A 468 -1.79 9.60 13.62
N PRO A 469 -3.13 9.46 13.49
CA PRO A 469 -4.08 10.29 14.24
C PRO A 469 -3.97 10.15 15.77
N ASP A 470 -3.48 9.01 16.28
CA ASP A 470 -3.33 8.77 17.72
C ASP A 470 -1.87 9.02 18.15
N LEU A 471 -0.93 8.47 17.37
CA LEU A 471 0.51 8.48 17.64
C LEU A 471 1.09 9.89 17.67
N PHE A 472 0.87 10.70 16.64
CA PHE A 472 1.54 11.99 16.53
C PHE A 472 1.03 13.02 17.55
N PRO A 473 -0.28 13.16 17.81
CA PRO A 473 -0.74 14.01 18.90
C PRO A 473 -0.18 13.56 20.26
N THR A 474 -0.14 12.26 20.53
CA THR A 474 0.42 11.75 21.79
C THR A 474 1.89 12.08 21.94
N MET A 475 2.70 11.91 20.89
CA MET A 475 4.11 12.29 20.92
C MET A 475 4.34 13.81 21.01
N LYS A 476 3.42 14.63 20.50
CA LYS A 476 3.48 16.11 20.59
C LYS A 476 3.04 16.64 21.97
N TYR A 477 2.06 16.01 22.61
CA TYR A 477 1.33 16.61 23.74
C TYR A 477 1.42 15.84 25.07
N ALA A 478 1.70 14.54 25.07
CA ALA A 478 1.80 13.78 26.31
C ALA A 478 2.93 14.34 27.19
N LYS A 479 2.55 14.86 28.37
CA LYS A 479 3.47 15.52 29.29
C LYS A 479 4.40 14.52 29.99
N ASN A 480 3.99 13.26 30.13
CA ASN A 480 4.79 12.23 30.80
C ASN A 480 5.89 11.70 29.83
N PRO A 481 7.19 11.93 30.12
CA PRO A 481 8.27 11.46 29.24
C PRO A 481 8.34 9.93 29.14
N GLU A 482 7.92 9.18 30.17
CA GLU A 482 7.91 7.71 30.11
C GLU A 482 6.82 7.17 29.18
N VAL A 483 5.67 7.88 29.07
CA VAL A 483 4.64 7.54 28.07
C VAL A 483 5.19 7.76 26.67
N ARG A 484 5.80 8.92 26.39
CA ARG A 484 6.41 9.19 25.07
C ARG A 484 7.48 8.16 24.73
N LYS A 485 8.33 7.81 25.69
CA LYS A 485 9.37 6.78 25.53
C LYS A 485 8.78 5.41 25.19
N LYS A 486 7.78 4.97 25.95
CA LYS A 486 7.10 3.68 25.72
C LYS A 486 6.46 3.64 24.33
N VAL A 487 5.66 4.65 24.00
CA VAL A 487 4.98 4.76 22.70
C VAL A 487 5.98 4.75 21.55
N PHE A 488 7.07 5.50 21.68
CA PHE A 488 8.11 5.56 20.65
C PHE A 488 8.80 4.22 20.44
N ILE A 489 9.28 3.57 21.52
CA ILE A 489 9.98 2.28 21.43
C ILE A 489 9.06 1.18 20.91
N ASP A 490 7.82 1.12 21.39
CA ASP A 490 6.88 0.10 20.94
C ASP A 490 6.48 0.32 19.47
N ASN A 491 6.32 1.57 19.03
CA ASN A 491 6.09 1.89 17.62
C ASN A 491 7.29 1.50 16.71
N GLU A 492 8.53 1.67 17.17
CA GLU A 492 9.73 1.22 16.44
C GLU A 492 9.83 -0.33 16.38
N ASN A 493 9.04 -1.05 17.17
CA ASN A 493 9.03 -2.51 17.27
C ASN A 493 7.70 -3.16 16.83
N LYS A 494 6.76 -2.38 16.27
CA LYS A 494 5.40 -2.84 15.95
C LYS A 494 5.31 -3.93 14.88
N CYS A 495 6.38 -4.15 14.12
CA CYS A 495 6.45 -5.16 13.07
C CYS A 495 7.76 -5.98 13.14
N ASN A 496 8.20 -6.42 14.32
CA ASN A 496 9.49 -7.14 14.44
C ASN A 496 9.59 -8.44 13.63
N GLN A 497 8.46 -9.04 13.23
CA GLN A 497 8.43 -10.13 12.25
C GLN A 497 9.04 -9.76 10.88
N ASN A 498 9.12 -8.46 10.56
CA ASN A 498 9.76 -7.95 9.35
C ASN A 498 11.29 -7.87 9.44
N VAL A 499 11.89 -7.94 10.63
CA VAL A 499 13.36 -7.89 10.80
C VAL A 499 14.06 -9.02 10.03
N PRO A 500 13.71 -10.32 10.20
CA PRO A 500 14.35 -11.39 9.44
C PRO A 500 14.06 -11.30 7.93
N LEU A 501 12.85 -10.86 7.53
CA LEU A 501 12.48 -10.65 6.13
C LEU A 501 13.35 -9.57 5.47
N PHE A 502 13.56 -8.44 6.15
CA PHE A 502 14.39 -7.35 5.66
C PHE A 502 15.85 -7.79 5.49
N LYS A 503 16.38 -8.50 6.48
CA LYS A 503 17.74 -9.05 6.44
C LYS A 503 17.94 -10.00 5.27
N GLU A 504 17.00 -10.91 5.04
CA GLU A 504 17.05 -11.83 3.90
C GLU A 504 17.00 -11.05 2.58
N ALA A 505 16.15 -10.04 2.47
CA ALA A 505 16.01 -9.22 1.27
C ALA A 505 17.30 -8.50 0.87
N ILE A 506 18.00 -7.85 1.81
CA ILE A 506 19.22 -7.10 1.49
C ILE A 506 20.38 -8.02 1.05
N VAL A 507 20.48 -9.22 1.65
CA VAL A 507 21.45 -10.24 1.25
C VAL A 507 21.15 -10.70 -0.17
N LEU A 508 19.92 -11.11 -0.44
CA LEU A 508 19.48 -11.57 -1.76
C LEU A 508 19.64 -10.50 -2.85
N ARG A 509 19.41 -9.23 -2.53
CA ARG A 509 19.62 -8.09 -3.43
C ARG A 509 21.09 -7.95 -3.86
N ASP A 510 22.01 -8.00 -2.91
CA ASP A 510 23.45 -7.93 -3.21
C ASP A 510 23.91 -9.15 -4.03
N GLU A 511 23.44 -10.36 -3.69
CA GLU A 511 23.73 -11.57 -4.47
C GLU A 511 23.26 -11.42 -5.92
N ALA A 512 22.01 -10.98 -6.12
CA ALA A 512 21.43 -10.77 -7.45
C ALA A 512 22.23 -9.76 -8.27
N ALA A 513 22.62 -8.63 -7.68
CA ALA A 513 23.39 -7.59 -8.35
C ALA A 513 24.78 -8.10 -8.77
N ARG A 514 25.47 -8.85 -7.89
CA ARG A 514 26.78 -9.46 -8.18
C ARG A 514 26.70 -10.53 -9.26
N LEU A 515 25.63 -11.32 -9.30
CA LEU A 515 25.40 -12.28 -10.38
C LEU A 515 25.35 -11.56 -11.74
N LEU A 516 24.68 -10.40 -11.80
CA LEU A 516 24.60 -9.53 -12.99
C LEU A 516 25.89 -8.77 -13.31
N GLY A 517 26.94 -8.90 -12.49
CA GLY A 517 28.24 -8.24 -12.70
C GLY A 517 28.35 -6.84 -12.10
N TYR A 518 27.39 -6.40 -11.29
CA TYR A 518 27.49 -5.15 -10.53
C TYR A 518 28.29 -5.38 -9.23
N PRO A 519 28.99 -4.35 -8.72
CA PRO A 519 29.74 -4.49 -7.47
C PRO A 519 28.84 -4.63 -6.24
N ASP A 520 27.60 -4.13 -6.30
CA ASP A 520 26.62 -4.10 -5.21
C ASP A 520 25.23 -3.75 -5.75
N HIS A 521 24.20 -3.85 -4.89
CA HIS A 521 22.82 -3.56 -5.26
C HIS A 521 22.59 -2.09 -5.62
N ALA A 522 23.21 -1.14 -4.91
CA ALA A 522 22.98 0.28 -5.21
C ALA A 522 23.51 0.68 -6.58
N SER A 523 24.65 0.14 -7.01
CA SER A 523 25.21 0.37 -8.34
C SER A 523 24.29 -0.15 -9.44
N PHE A 524 23.64 -1.29 -9.21
CA PHE A 524 22.60 -1.83 -10.11
C PHE A 524 21.37 -0.91 -10.19
N ARG A 525 20.91 -0.38 -9.04
CA ARG A 525 19.71 0.47 -8.95
C ARG A 525 19.92 1.89 -9.45
N ILE A 526 21.11 2.47 -9.30
CA ILE A 526 21.35 3.90 -9.59
C ILE A 526 21.66 4.18 -11.06
N GLU A 527 22.09 3.16 -11.82
CA GLU A 527 22.48 3.32 -13.23
C GLU A 527 21.39 4.01 -14.10
N ASP A 528 20.11 3.75 -13.81
CA ASP A 528 18.99 4.31 -14.55
C ASP A 528 18.41 5.61 -13.99
N LYS A 529 18.89 6.05 -12.82
CA LYS A 529 18.46 7.26 -12.10
C LYS A 529 19.18 8.51 -12.62
N MET A 530 18.82 9.69 -12.14
CA MET A 530 19.53 10.93 -12.50
C MET A 530 20.95 10.97 -11.93
N ALA A 531 21.17 10.41 -10.75
CA ALA A 531 22.49 10.44 -10.10
C ALA A 531 23.57 9.58 -10.81
N LYS A 532 23.18 8.56 -11.59
CA LYS A 532 24.00 7.61 -12.37
C LYS A 532 25.01 6.75 -11.61
N THR A 533 25.61 7.23 -10.51
CA THR A 533 26.63 6.50 -9.75
C THR A 533 26.43 6.60 -8.23
N THR A 534 26.83 5.58 -7.50
CA THR A 534 26.86 5.60 -6.02
C THR A 534 27.77 6.70 -5.48
N LYS A 535 28.87 7.00 -6.17
CA LYS A 535 29.77 8.11 -5.82
C LYS A 535 29.05 9.46 -5.84
N THR A 536 28.28 9.76 -6.89
CA THR A 536 27.48 10.99 -6.98
C THR A 536 26.56 11.15 -5.78
N VAL A 537 25.91 10.05 -5.37
CA VAL A 537 24.99 10.04 -4.21
C VAL A 537 25.74 10.26 -2.90
N PHE A 538 26.84 9.54 -2.66
CA PHE A 538 27.62 9.71 -1.44
C PHE A 538 28.29 11.08 -1.33
N ASP A 539 28.80 11.63 -2.43
CA ASP A 539 29.35 12.98 -2.46
C ASP A 539 28.25 14.00 -2.10
N PHE A 540 27.05 13.86 -2.68
CA PHE A 540 25.90 14.74 -2.41
C PHE A 540 25.45 14.67 -0.93
N LEU A 541 25.15 13.47 -0.43
CA LEU A 541 24.69 13.29 0.95
C LEU A 541 25.79 13.65 1.95
N GLY A 542 27.05 13.38 1.61
CA GLY A 542 28.22 13.71 2.44
C GLY A 542 28.45 15.22 2.56
N ASP A 543 28.41 15.96 1.45
CA ASP A 543 28.51 17.43 1.46
C ASP A 543 27.37 18.04 2.29
N LEU A 544 26.13 17.60 2.05
CA LEU A 544 24.97 18.09 2.80
C LEU A 544 25.07 17.77 4.30
N LYS A 545 25.46 16.55 4.68
CA LYS A 545 25.73 16.17 6.09
C LYS A 545 26.77 17.11 6.70
N SER A 546 27.88 17.37 6.02
CA SER A 546 28.96 18.22 6.55
C SER A 546 28.52 19.65 6.84
N ARG A 547 27.60 20.21 6.04
CA ARG A 547 27.06 21.56 6.19
C ARG A 547 26.00 21.65 7.28
N LEU A 548 25.23 20.58 7.49
CA LEU A 548 24.10 20.57 8.44
C LEU A 548 24.49 20.22 9.88
N ILE A 549 25.57 19.46 10.10
CA ILE A 549 25.94 18.98 11.45
C ILE A 549 26.06 20.12 12.48
N ALA A 550 26.69 21.24 12.11
CA ALA A 550 26.88 22.36 13.02
C ALA A 550 25.53 23.05 13.37
N GLY A 551 24.66 23.21 12.38
CA GLY A 551 23.30 23.73 12.58
C GLY A 551 22.47 22.80 13.47
N GLY A 552 22.47 21.50 13.18
CA GLY A 552 21.74 20.50 13.95
C GLY A 552 22.23 20.39 15.40
N ALA A 553 23.53 20.51 15.64
CA ALA A 553 24.08 20.54 17.00
C ALA A 553 23.58 21.76 17.80
N LYS A 554 23.49 22.93 17.14
CA LYS A 554 22.97 24.16 17.75
C LYS A 554 21.47 24.06 18.05
N GLU A 555 20.68 23.54 17.11
CA GLU A 555 19.25 23.28 17.30
C GLU A 555 19.02 22.27 18.45
N LEU A 556 19.82 21.20 18.51
CA LEU A 556 19.74 20.19 19.56
C LEU A 556 20.11 20.75 20.95
N GLU A 557 21.14 21.61 21.03
CA GLU A 557 21.51 22.29 22.28
C GLU A 557 20.37 23.15 22.80
N HIS A 558 19.71 23.89 21.90
CA HIS A 558 18.55 24.72 22.24
C HIS A 558 17.36 23.88 22.74
N LEU A 559 17.03 22.80 22.04
CA LEU A 559 15.97 21.88 22.45
C LEU A 559 16.28 21.16 23.78
N LEU A 560 17.56 20.87 24.06
CA LEU A 560 18.01 20.33 25.35
C LEU A 560 17.84 21.33 26.50
N ASP A 561 18.09 22.62 26.25
CA ASP A 561 17.85 23.69 27.24
C ASP A 561 16.34 23.85 27.53
N LEU A 562 15.49 23.78 26.50
CA LEU A 562 14.02 23.75 26.68
C LEU A 562 13.59 22.56 27.53
N LYS A 563 14.14 21.36 27.24
CA LYS A 563 13.89 20.15 28.06
C LYS A 563 14.31 20.35 29.51
N LYS A 564 15.50 20.90 29.74
CA LYS A 564 16.01 21.17 31.09
C LYS A 564 15.07 22.07 31.87
N LYS A 565 14.65 23.19 31.28
CA LYS A 565 13.72 24.16 31.90
C LYS A 565 12.37 23.54 32.21
N ASP A 566 11.80 22.75 31.29
CA ASP A 566 10.53 22.05 31.51
C ASP A 566 10.62 21.02 32.64
N HIS A 567 11.71 20.23 32.66
CA HIS A 567 11.95 19.25 33.72
C HIS A 567 12.12 19.93 35.09
N GLU A 568 12.88 21.03 35.17
CA GLU A 568 13.03 21.83 36.39
C GLU A 568 11.67 22.39 36.88
N ALA A 569 10.87 22.96 35.98
CA ALA A 569 9.55 23.53 36.30
C ALA A 569 8.55 22.49 36.80
N ARG A 570 8.68 21.23 36.36
CA ARG A 570 7.77 20.13 36.68
C ARG A 570 8.35 19.14 37.71
N ASN A 571 9.52 19.44 38.26
CA ASN A 571 10.25 18.58 39.20
C ASN A 571 10.47 17.14 38.68
N LEU A 572 10.88 17.03 37.41
CA LEU A 572 11.21 15.76 36.75
C LEU A 572 12.73 15.53 36.74
N PRO A 573 13.20 14.27 36.78
CA PRO A 573 14.62 13.96 36.65
C PRO A 573 15.17 14.42 35.29
N PHE A 574 16.36 15.03 35.28
CA PHE A 574 17.07 15.44 34.06
C PHE A 574 18.46 14.81 34.04
N ASP A 575 18.74 14.02 33.01
CA ASP A 575 19.98 13.23 32.87
C ASP A 575 20.98 13.85 31.88
N GLY A 576 20.71 15.07 31.39
CA GLY A 576 21.58 15.77 30.45
C GLY A 576 21.45 15.32 28.99
N ASN A 577 20.53 14.40 28.66
CA ASN A 577 20.37 13.89 27.30
C ASN A 577 19.07 14.39 26.64
N TYR A 578 19.11 14.53 25.31
CA TYR A 578 17.93 14.76 24.47
C TYR A 578 17.62 13.50 23.67
N TYR A 579 16.42 12.94 23.86
CA TYR A 579 16.08 11.64 23.29
C TYR A 579 15.14 11.73 22.08
N LEU A 580 15.10 10.66 21.28
CA LEU A 580 14.22 10.56 20.11
C LEU A 580 12.73 10.78 20.45
N TRP A 581 12.28 10.33 21.62
CA TRP A 581 10.90 10.50 22.11
C TRP A 581 10.62 11.89 22.69
N ASP A 582 11.63 12.74 22.82
CA ASP A 582 11.48 14.12 23.28
C ASP A 582 11.22 15.07 22.10
N HIS A 583 11.66 14.70 20.89
CA HIS A 583 11.74 15.61 19.75
C HIS A 583 10.44 16.33 19.43
N ARG A 584 9.35 15.58 19.16
CA ARG A 584 8.04 16.17 18.80
C ARG A 584 7.43 17.03 19.90
N TYR A 585 7.74 16.73 21.16
CA TYR A 585 7.20 17.46 22.31
C TYR A 585 7.87 18.84 22.45
N TYR A 586 9.20 18.89 22.41
CA TYR A 586 9.94 20.15 22.56
C TYR A 586 9.97 20.98 21.28
N ASP A 587 9.88 20.35 20.11
CA ASP A 587 9.67 21.06 18.84
C ASP A 587 8.35 21.87 18.88
N ARG A 588 7.24 21.24 19.28
CA ARG A 588 5.97 21.93 19.53
C ARG A 588 6.13 23.04 20.57
N MET A 589 6.74 22.76 21.73
CA MET A 589 6.91 23.79 22.78
C MET A 589 7.73 24.98 22.29
N MET A 590 8.77 24.76 21.50
CA MET A 590 9.58 25.82 20.91
C MET A 590 8.73 26.71 20.00
N VAL A 591 7.93 26.11 19.11
CA VAL A 591 7.01 26.85 18.22
C VAL A 591 5.99 27.67 19.02
N GLU A 592 5.37 27.07 20.05
CA GLU A 592 4.39 27.76 20.89
C GLU A 592 5.02 28.91 21.70
N GLN A 593 6.17 28.69 22.33
CA GLN A 593 6.76 29.63 23.30
C GLN A 593 7.58 30.73 22.63
N GLU A 594 8.30 30.43 21.56
CA GLU A 594 9.25 31.35 20.94
C GLU A 594 8.69 32.03 19.70
N PHE A 595 7.81 31.34 18.96
CA PHE A 595 7.17 31.87 17.75
C PHE A 595 5.74 32.32 17.98
N ASN A 596 5.16 31.99 19.15
CA ASN A 596 3.78 32.36 19.53
C ASN A 596 2.76 31.90 18.47
N VAL A 597 2.96 30.67 17.97
CA VAL A 597 2.07 30.00 17.01
C VAL A 597 1.36 28.86 17.73
N ASP A 598 0.03 28.96 17.82
CA ASP A 598 -0.84 27.86 18.21
C ASP A 598 -1.34 27.17 16.93
N GLU A 599 -0.86 25.95 16.67
CA GLU A 599 -1.25 25.15 15.50
C GLU A 599 -2.77 24.95 15.44
N ASN A 600 -3.46 24.82 16.58
CA ASN A 600 -4.90 24.59 16.61
C ASN A 600 -5.66 25.86 16.25
N ALA A 601 -5.21 27.02 16.73
CA ALA A 601 -5.79 28.31 16.35
C ALA A 601 -5.54 28.62 14.86
N VAL A 602 -4.39 28.26 14.32
CA VAL A 602 -4.12 28.37 12.87
C VAL A 602 -5.03 27.45 12.07
N ALA A 603 -5.26 26.21 12.53
CA ALA A 603 -6.11 25.24 11.84
C ALA A 603 -7.58 25.69 11.68
N GLU A 604 -8.09 26.57 12.54
CA GLU A 604 -9.42 27.18 12.42
C GLU A 604 -9.62 27.94 11.10
N TYR A 605 -8.53 28.35 10.46
CA TYR A 605 -8.51 29.03 9.17
C TYR A 605 -8.31 28.10 7.97
N PHE A 606 -8.14 26.80 8.17
CA PHE A 606 -7.99 25.83 7.09
C PHE A 606 -9.05 24.72 7.15
N PRO A 607 -10.36 25.04 7.01
CA PRO A 607 -11.36 24.03 6.72
C PRO A 607 -10.97 23.27 5.44
N LEU A 608 -11.00 21.94 5.49
CA LEU A 608 -10.58 21.08 4.39
C LEU A 608 -11.21 21.48 3.06
N THR A 609 -12.54 21.66 3.06
CA THR A 609 -13.37 22.04 1.91
C THR A 609 -12.89 23.34 1.24
N SER A 610 -12.74 24.43 1.99
CA SER A 610 -12.29 25.72 1.43
C SER A 610 -10.83 25.72 1.02
N THR A 611 -10.00 24.94 1.73
CA THR A 611 -8.58 24.80 1.44
C THR A 611 -8.37 24.10 0.10
N VAL A 612 -9.02 22.95 -0.12
CA VAL A 612 -9.01 22.25 -1.42
C VAL A 612 -9.44 23.18 -2.54
N ALA A 613 -10.55 23.89 -2.36
CA ALA A 613 -11.05 24.84 -3.37
C ALA A 613 -10.03 25.95 -3.69
N GLY A 614 -9.33 26.49 -2.69
CA GLY A 614 -8.27 27.47 -2.87
C GLY A 614 -7.09 26.91 -3.66
N MET A 615 -6.69 25.67 -3.37
CA MET A 615 -5.59 24.99 -4.07
C MET A 615 -5.93 24.71 -5.52
N LEU A 616 -7.15 24.25 -5.80
CA LEU A 616 -7.60 24.04 -7.19
C LEU A 616 -7.59 25.35 -7.98
N ARG A 617 -8.03 26.47 -7.40
CA ARG A 617 -7.94 27.80 -8.05
C ARG A 617 -6.51 28.22 -8.40
N ILE A 618 -5.52 27.87 -7.57
CA ILE A 618 -4.11 28.11 -7.90
C ILE A 618 -3.73 27.35 -9.17
N PHE A 619 -4.15 26.10 -9.30
CA PHE A 619 -3.90 25.31 -10.52
C PHE A 619 -4.71 25.78 -11.73
N GLU A 620 -5.94 26.26 -11.55
CA GLU A 620 -6.71 26.90 -12.63
C GLU A 620 -5.92 28.08 -13.21
N GLU A 621 -5.37 28.93 -12.36
CA GLU A 621 -4.62 30.11 -12.78
C GLU A 621 -3.24 29.77 -13.37
N LEU A 622 -2.44 28.97 -12.66
CA LEU A 622 -1.06 28.65 -13.06
C LEU A 622 -0.98 27.72 -14.26
N PHE A 623 -1.88 26.74 -14.35
CA PHE A 623 -1.78 25.68 -15.35
C PHE A 623 -2.89 25.73 -16.39
N GLY A 624 -3.89 26.59 -16.24
CA GLY A 624 -4.93 26.77 -17.26
C GLY A 624 -5.92 25.65 -17.24
N LEU A 625 -6.30 25.26 -16.04
CA LEU A 625 -7.23 24.18 -15.77
C LEU A 625 -8.58 24.76 -15.36
N VAL A 626 -9.58 23.90 -15.45
CA VAL A 626 -10.95 24.14 -15.01
C VAL A 626 -11.43 22.86 -14.34
N PHE A 627 -11.79 22.95 -13.06
CA PHE A 627 -12.26 21.80 -12.29
C PHE A 627 -13.77 21.86 -12.12
N ILE A 628 -14.46 20.81 -12.56
CA ILE A 628 -15.91 20.69 -12.46
C ILE A 628 -16.26 19.53 -11.54
N GLU A 629 -16.72 19.85 -10.33
CA GLU A 629 -17.16 18.86 -9.36
C GLU A 629 -18.40 18.12 -9.87
N LEU A 630 -18.39 16.79 -9.75
CA LEU A 630 -19.47 15.93 -10.21
C LEU A 630 -20.47 15.67 -9.09
N THR A 631 -21.65 16.27 -9.23
CA THR A 631 -22.83 16.03 -8.38
C THR A 631 -23.34 14.59 -8.52
N PRO A 632 -24.14 14.07 -7.58
CA PRO A 632 -24.76 12.75 -7.72
C PRO A 632 -25.50 12.55 -9.06
N GLU A 633 -26.19 13.59 -9.54
CA GLU A 633 -26.88 13.61 -10.83
C GLU A 633 -25.90 13.53 -12.01
N ASP A 634 -24.79 14.28 -11.95
CA ASP A 634 -23.74 14.21 -12.97
C ASP A 634 -23.11 12.83 -13.01
N ARG A 635 -22.77 12.27 -11.85
CA ARG A 635 -22.18 10.94 -11.72
C ARG A 635 -23.08 9.88 -12.35
N LYS A 636 -24.38 9.92 -12.06
CA LYS A 636 -25.37 9.02 -12.67
C LYS A 636 -25.44 9.18 -14.19
N ARG A 637 -25.41 10.42 -14.68
CA ARG A 637 -25.53 10.77 -16.10
C ARG A 637 -24.32 10.32 -16.92
N ILE A 638 -23.10 10.48 -16.40
CA ILE A 638 -21.87 10.12 -17.13
C ILE A 638 -21.41 8.68 -16.89
N SER A 639 -22.01 7.98 -15.93
CA SER A 639 -21.68 6.58 -15.64
C SER A 639 -22.10 5.67 -16.80
N PRO A 640 -21.20 4.83 -17.33
CA PRO A 640 -21.54 3.83 -18.34
C PRO A 640 -22.65 2.85 -17.94
N THR A 641 -22.84 2.62 -16.63
CA THR A 641 -23.85 1.69 -16.10
C THR A 641 -25.18 2.39 -15.76
N GLY A 642 -25.23 3.71 -15.87
CA GLY A 642 -26.36 4.54 -15.42
C GLY A 642 -26.49 4.64 -13.90
N LYS A 643 -25.50 4.18 -13.14
CA LYS A 643 -25.42 4.23 -11.68
C LYS A 643 -24.23 5.09 -11.24
N GLY A 644 -24.49 6.13 -10.44
CA GLY A 644 -23.44 7.06 -10.02
C GLY A 644 -22.50 6.48 -8.96
N GLU A 645 -22.97 5.50 -8.22
CA GLU A 645 -22.20 4.72 -7.25
C GLU A 645 -21.14 3.84 -7.91
N ASP A 646 -21.36 3.38 -9.14
CA ASP A 646 -20.46 2.47 -9.85
C ASP A 646 -19.16 3.14 -10.33
N ILE A 647 -19.06 4.48 -10.26
CA ILE A 647 -17.86 5.24 -10.66
C ILE A 647 -17.04 5.71 -9.45
N SER A 648 -17.35 5.21 -8.24
CA SER A 648 -16.63 5.47 -6.99
C SER A 648 -16.51 4.21 -6.13
N TRP A 649 -15.47 4.11 -5.31
CA TRP A 649 -15.30 3.01 -4.34
C TRP A 649 -15.87 3.33 -2.95
N HIS A 650 -16.23 4.59 -2.68
CA HIS A 650 -16.74 5.03 -1.38
C HIS A 650 -17.58 6.32 -1.52
N GLU A 651 -18.53 6.55 -0.62
CA GLU A 651 -19.46 7.70 -0.65
C GLU A 651 -18.76 9.04 -0.35
N ASP A 652 -17.79 9.05 0.57
CA ASP A 652 -16.97 10.23 0.91
C ASP A 652 -16.06 10.72 -0.25
N VAL A 653 -15.99 10.02 -1.38
CA VAL A 653 -15.08 10.37 -2.48
C VAL A 653 -15.67 11.49 -3.33
N ILE A 654 -14.87 12.54 -3.49
CA ILE A 654 -15.19 13.69 -4.33
C ILE A 654 -14.55 13.48 -5.70
N ILE A 655 -15.28 13.79 -6.78
CA ILE A 655 -14.81 13.56 -8.15
C ILE A 655 -14.95 14.85 -8.94
N PHE A 656 -13.88 15.23 -9.64
CA PHE A 656 -13.87 16.32 -10.60
C PHE A 656 -13.62 15.80 -12.00
N SER A 657 -14.36 16.34 -12.98
CA SER A 657 -13.90 16.36 -14.37
C SER A 657 -13.03 17.59 -14.58
N VAL A 658 -11.86 17.40 -15.20
CA VAL A 658 -10.86 18.45 -15.37
C VAL A 658 -10.73 18.79 -16.84
N TRP A 659 -10.65 20.08 -17.14
CA TRP A 659 -10.62 20.62 -18.49
C TRP A 659 -9.54 21.68 -18.62
N ASP A 660 -9.09 21.92 -19.83
CA ASP A 660 -8.26 23.06 -20.18
C ASP A 660 -9.15 24.31 -20.23
N ASP A 661 -8.59 25.47 -19.88
CA ASP A 661 -9.28 26.76 -20.03
C ASP A 661 -9.26 27.23 -21.50
N ALA A 662 -9.83 28.40 -21.76
CA ALA A 662 -9.88 28.97 -23.12
C ALA A 662 -8.49 29.29 -23.72
N SER A 663 -7.48 29.54 -22.88
CA SER A 663 -6.10 29.79 -23.33
C SER A 663 -5.38 28.50 -23.73
N GLU A 664 -5.79 27.36 -23.16
CA GLU A 664 -5.22 26.03 -23.40
C GLU A 664 -6.06 25.18 -24.39
N GLY A 665 -7.09 25.78 -25.01
CA GLY A 665 -7.87 25.14 -26.08
C GLY A 665 -9.11 24.36 -25.64
N GLU A 666 -9.56 24.52 -24.39
CA GLU A 666 -10.83 23.99 -23.86
C GLU A 666 -11.01 22.45 -23.95
N GLY A 667 -9.91 21.72 -24.08
CA GLY A 667 -9.89 20.25 -24.15
C GLY A 667 -10.22 19.57 -22.83
N PHE A 668 -10.71 18.33 -22.89
CA PHE A 668 -10.81 17.50 -21.69
C PHE A 668 -9.40 17.11 -21.21
N VAL A 669 -9.16 17.13 -19.91
CA VAL A 669 -7.85 16.80 -19.33
C VAL A 669 -7.88 15.42 -18.66
N GLY A 670 -8.90 15.13 -17.87
CA GLY A 670 -9.03 13.86 -17.15
C GLY A 670 -9.95 13.94 -15.94
N TYR A 671 -9.81 12.98 -15.02
CA TYR A 671 -10.59 12.92 -13.77
C TYR A 671 -9.69 12.97 -12.52
N LEU A 672 -10.07 13.78 -11.54
CA LEU A 672 -9.44 13.87 -10.23
C LEU A 672 -10.40 13.33 -9.16
N TYR A 673 -9.95 12.34 -8.40
CA TYR A 673 -10.66 11.77 -7.27
C TYR A 673 -9.98 12.21 -5.97
N LEU A 674 -10.76 12.63 -4.98
CA LEU A 674 -10.26 12.99 -3.65
C LEU A 674 -10.91 12.08 -2.60
N ASP A 675 -10.10 11.23 -1.95
CA ASP A 675 -10.46 10.36 -0.84
C ASP A 675 -9.69 10.80 0.41
N LEU A 676 -10.27 11.72 1.18
CA LEU A 676 -9.52 12.56 2.12
C LEU A 676 -9.58 12.10 3.58
N HIS A 677 -10.45 11.14 3.91
CA HIS A 677 -10.74 10.76 5.29
C HIS A 677 -10.30 9.34 5.65
N PRO A 678 -9.87 9.08 6.90
CA PRO A 678 -9.50 7.74 7.34
C PRO A 678 -10.72 6.82 7.46
N ARG A 679 -10.52 5.52 7.21
CA ARG A 679 -11.46 4.43 7.50
C ARG A 679 -10.73 3.09 7.60
N ALA A 680 -11.38 2.10 8.21
CA ALA A 680 -10.82 0.75 8.34
C ALA A 680 -10.46 0.15 6.97
N GLY A 681 -9.26 -0.41 6.86
CA GLY A 681 -8.75 -1.03 5.64
C GLY A 681 -8.27 -0.07 4.54
N LYS A 682 -8.36 1.26 4.75
CA LYS A 682 -7.80 2.26 3.83
C LYS A 682 -6.29 2.43 4.07
N TYR A 683 -5.55 2.70 3.00
CA TYR A 683 -4.14 3.08 3.03
C TYR A 683 -3.89 4.24 4.00
N GLY A 684 -2.97 4.03 4.95
CA GLY A 684 -2.79 4.90 6.11
C GLY A 684 -1.89 6.13 5.91
N HIS A 685 -1.24 6.26 4.74
CA HIS A 685 -0.41 7.43 4.40
C HIS A 685 -1.13 8.33 3.40
N ALA A 686 -0.58 9.54 3.18
CA ALA A 686 -0.96 10.37 2.05
C ALA A 686 -0.26 9.86 0.78
N ALA A 687 -0.98 9.79 -0.35
CA ALA A 687 -0.44 9.39 -1.65
C ALA A 687 -1.39 9.79 -2.79
N ASN A 688 -0.83 10.00 -3.98
CA ASN A 688 -1.57 10.03 -5.24
C ASN A 688 -1.41 8.69 -6.00
N PHE A 689 -2.52 8.13 -6.49
CA PHE A 689 -2.58 6.91 -7.28
C PHE A 689 -3.12 7.19 -8.69
N GLY A 690 -2.32 6.93 -9.71
CA GLY A 690 -2.78 6.98 -11.10
C GLY A 690 -3.72 5.82 -11.44
N LEU A 691 -5.03 6.06 -11.48
CA LEU A 691 -6.08 5.06 -11.72
C LEU A 691 -6.11 4.58 -13.18
N GLN A 692 -5.98 5.51 -14.12
CA GLN A 692 -5.88 5.22 -15.55
C GLN A 692 -4.85 6.16 -16.18
N PRO A 693 -3.92 5.65 -17.01
CA PRO A 693 -2.94 6.49 -17.69
C PRO A 693 -3.52 7.19 -18.93
N GLY A 694 -2.96 8.35 -19.28
CA GLY A 694 -3.16 9.00 -20.57
C GLY A 694 -2.13 8.57 -21.61
N PHE A 695 -2.57 8.33 -22.85
CA PHE A 695 -1.69 7.92 -23.96
C PHE A 695 -2.33 8.23 -25.32
N LEU A 696 -1.57 8.09 -26.41
CA LEU A 696 -2.08 8.21 -27.77
C LEU A 696 -2.57 6.85 -28.28
N LYS A 697 -3.81 6.80 -28.76
CA LYS A 697 -4.38 5.63 -29.42
C LYS A 697 -3.84 5.49 -30.85
N PRO A 698 -3.98 4.31 -31.49
CA PRO A 698 -3.53 4.10 -32.86
C PRO A 698 -4.15 5.06 -33.90
N ASP A 699 -5.36 5.56 -33.64
CA ASP A 699 -6.05 6.54 -34.50
C ASP A 699 -5.56 8.00 -34.29
N GLY A 700 -4.57 8.20 -33.42
CA GLY A 700 -4.02 9.51 -33.06
C GLY A 700 -4.83 10.27 -32.02
N THR A 701 -5.98 9.77 -31.58
CA THR A 701 -6.77 10.38 -30.50
C THR A 701 -6.16 10.07 -29.14
N ARG A 702 -6.41 10.94 -28.15
CA ARG A 702 -5.91 10.77 -26.79
C ARG A 702 -6.87 9.95 -25.93
N ARG A 703 -6.34 9.00 -25.17
CA ARG A 703 -6.96 8.46 -23.95
C ARG A 703 -6.59 9.39 -22.79
N TYR A 704 -7.57 9.74 -21.96
CA TYR A 704 -7.38 10.69 -20.85
C TYR A 704 -7.17 9.98 -19.52
N PRO A 705 -6.33 10.52 -18.63
CA PRO A 705 -6.06 9.91 -17.34
C PRO A 705 -7.18 10.08 -16.31
N ALA A 706 -7.11 9.25 -15.28
CA ALA A 706 -7.81 9.43 -14.02
C ALA A 706 -6.82 9.20 -12.88
N THR A 707 -6.88 10.03 -11.83
CA THR A 707 -5.99 9.93 -10.66
C THR A 707 -6.75 10.08 -9.36
N ALA A 708 -6.24 9.49 -8.28
CA ALA A 708 -6.84 9.50 -6.96
C ALA A 708 -5.88 9.97 -5.88
N LEU A 709 -6.25 11.07 -5.23
CA LEU A 709 -5.64 11.54 -4.00
C LEU A 709 -6.20 10.76 -2.81
N VAL A 710 -5.33 10.11 -2.05
CA VAL A 710 -5.69 9.33 -0.86
C VAL A 710 -4.99 9.96 0.33
N CYS A 711 -5.76 10.54 1.25
CA CYS A 711 -5.27 11.19 2.48
C CYS A 711 -6.06 10.71 3.71
N ASN A 712 -5.64 11.11 4.92
CA ASN A 712 -6.23 10.67 6.18
C ASN A 712 -6.52 11.82 7.16
N PHE A 713 -7.09 12.92 6.65
CA PHE A 713 -7.47 14.07 7.47
C PHE A 713 -8.73 13.78 8.29
N SER A 714 -8.75 14.28 9.52
CA SER A 714 -9.84 14.08 10.49
C SER A 714 -11.21 14.32 9.87
N LYS A 715 -12.16 13.43 10.14
CA LYS A 715 -13.55 13.60 9.69
C LYS A 715 -14.20 14.81 10.38
N PRO A 716 -15.13 15.51 9.72
CA PRO A 716 -15.95 16.51 10.40
C PRO A 716 -16.78 15.86 11.52
N THR A 717 -17.00 16.60 12.59
CA THR A 717 -17.93 16.26 13.67
C THR A 717 -19.20 17.10 13.54
N PRO A 718 -20.30 16.78 14.24
CA PRO A 718 -21.50 17.62 14.25
C PRO A 718 -21.27 19.08 14.68
N LYS A 719 -20.19 19.36 15.41
CA LYS A 719 -19.89 20.68 15.97
C LYS A 719 -18.76 21.42 15.25
N LYS A 720 -17.85 20.70 14.58
CA LYS A 720 -16.61 21.24 14.04
C LYS A 720 -16.28 20.58 12.69
N PRO A 721 -16.02 21.35 11.62
CA PRO A 721 -15.62 20.77 10.34
C PRO A 721 -14.24 20.12 10.43
N SER A 722 -13.84 19.41 9.37
CA SER A 722 -12.46 18.96 9.22
C SER A 722 -11.55 20.18 9.07
N LEU A 723 -10.64 20.37 10.02
CA LEU A 723 -9.67 21.46 10.03
C LEU A 723 -8.27 20.88 9.84
N LEU A 724 -7.52 21.49 8.92
CA LEU A 724 -6.16 21.09 8.62
C LEU A 724 -5.16 21.91 9.42
N LYS A 725 -4.19 21.23 10.02
CA LYS A 725 -2.96 21.87 10.48
C LYS A 725 -2.14 22.30 9.27
N HIS A 726 -1.22 23.26 9.47
CA HIS A 726 -0.44 23.81 8.35
C HIS A 726 0.41 22.75 7.64
N ASP A 727 0.98 21.78 8.37
CA ASP A 727 1.70 20.63 7.79
C ASP A 727 0.78 19.71 6.94
N GLU A 728 -0.48 19.56 7.33
CA GLU A 728 -1.50 18.86 6.54
C GLU A 728 -1.90 19.65 5.29
N VAL A 729 -1.90 20.98 5.34
CA VAL A 729 -2.09 21.86 4.14
C VAL A 729 -0.92 21.66 3.17
N VAL A 730 0.33 21.63 3.65
CA VAL A 730 1.52 21.35 2.84
C VAL A 730 1.42 19.96 2.21
N THR A 731 1.05 18.94 3.00
CA THR A 731 0.87 17.56 2.54
C THR A 731 -0.21 17.46 1.46
N LEU A 732 -1.36 18.11 1.66
CA LEU A 732 -2.43 18.13 0.67
C LEU A 732 -1.97 18.75 -0.66
N PHE A 733 -1.19 19.84 -0.60
CA PHE A 733 -0.66 20.49 -1.80
C PHE A 733 0.41 19.67 -2.51
N HIS A 734 1.27 18.98 -1.75
CA HIS A 734 2.25 18.02 -2.27
C HIS A 734 1.56 16.94 -3.11
N GLU A 735 0.57 16.26 -2.52
CA GLU A 735 -0.11 15.15 -3.17
C GLU A 735 -0.95 15.62 -4.37
N LEU A 736 -1.58 16.81 -4.27
CA LEU A 736 -2.23 17.42 -5.42
C LEU A 736 -1.21 17.70 -6.54
N GLY A 737 0.02 18.06 -6.21
CA GLY A 737 1.11 18.20 -7.19
C GLY A 737 1.33 16.94 -8.03
N HIS A 738 1.34 15.76 -7.40
CA HIS A 738 1.38 14.48 -8.11
C HIS A 738 0.14 14.25 -8.98
N GLY A 739 -1.06 14.54 -8.44
CA GLY A 739 -2.31 14.41 -9.21
C GLY A 739 -2.36 15.34 -10.43
N ILE A 740 -1.84 16.56 -10.31
CA ILE A 740 -1.74 17.52 -11.43
C ILE A 740 -0.69 17.05 -12.45
N HIS A 741 0.43 16.48 -12.00
CA HIS A 741 1.43 15.89 -12.90
C HIS A 741 0.82 14.76 -13.73
N ASP A 742 0.04 13.86 -13.12
CA ASP A 742 -0.69 12.81 -13.84
C ASP A 742 -1.70 13.40 -14.83
N LEU A 743 -2.57 14.32 -14.38
CA LEU A 743 -3.62 14.91 -15.23
C LEU A 743 -3.06 15.63 -16.47
N THR A 744 -1.98 16.39 -16.29
CA THR A 744 -1.38 17.18 -17.37
C THR A 744 -0.48 16.37 -18.28
N GLY A 745 -0.04 15.16 -17.89
CA GLY A 745 0.84 14.31 -18.71
C GLY A 745 0.34 14.11 -20.15
N ARG A 746 1.20 14.39 -21.15
CA ARG A 746 0.91 14.29 -22.59
C ARG A 746 1.81 13.28 -23.32
N THR A 747 2.10 12.15 -22.71
CA THR A 747 2.91 11.07 -23.31
C THR A 747 2.19 10.31 -24.42
N ARG A 748 2.97 9.61 -25.25
CA ARG A 748 2.50 8.70 -26.31
C ARG A 748 2.11 7.34 -25.74
N TYR A 749 2.86 6.81 -24.79
CA TYR A 749 2.64 5.50 -24.18
C TYR A 749 2.25 5.64 -22.69
N ALA A 750 1.43 4.71 -22.21
CA ALA A 750 0.99 4.64 -20.82
C ALA A 750 2.17 4.45 -19.85
N ARG A 751 3.23 3.76 -20.30
CA ARG A 751 4.43 3.44 -19.53
C ARG A 751 5.15 4.67 -18.96
N TYR A 752 5.09 5.78 -19.68
CA TYR A 752 5.77 7.03 -19.30
C TYR A 752 4.81 8.11 -18.79
N HIS A 753 3.52 7.78 -18.68
CA HIS A 753 2.51 8.75 -18.35
C HIS A 753 2.65 9.29 -16.92
N GLY A 754 2.45 10.60 -16.78
CA GLY A 754 2.37 11.30 -15.50
C GLY A 754 3.64 11.14 -14.66
N THR A 755 3.46 10.75 -13.41
CA THR A 755 4.51 10.54 -12.41
C THR A 755 5.48 9.39 -12.70
N SER A 756 5.37 8.69 -13.84
CA SER A 756 6.26 7.59 -14.26
C SER A 756 7.65 8.07 -14.71
N THR A 757 8.30 8.90 -13.89
CA THR A 757 9.62 9.52 -14.08
C THR A 757 10.71 8.78 -13.29
N ALA A 758 11.96 9.22 -13.43
CA ALA A 758 13.06 8.78 -12.58
C ALA A 758 12.73 8.95 -11.08
N ARG A 759 13.05 7.93 -10.26
CA ARG A 759 12.72 7.92 -8.83
C ARG A 759 13.39 9.04 -8.03
N ASP A 760 14.53 9.55 -8.48
CA ASP A 760 15.22 10.70 -7.88
C ASP A 760 14.83 12.06 -8.48
N PHE A 761 13.74 12.08 -9.27
CA PHE A 761 13.06 13.28 -9.80
C PHE A 761 11.59 13.38 -9.39
N VAL A 762 10.91 12.25 -9.20
CA VAL A 762 9.44 12.19 -9.09
C VAL A 762 8.85 13.13 -8.02
N GLU A 763 9.59 13.40 -6.95
CA GLU A 763 9.16 14.31 -5.86
C GLU A 763 9.45 15.78 -6.15
N ALA A 764 10.25 16.10 -7.18
CA ALA A 764 10.64 17.49 -7.45
C ALA A 764 9.43 18.36 -7.84
N PRO A 765 8.48 17.87 -8.68
CA PRO A 765 7.25 18.60 -8.98
C PRO A 765 6.37 18.90 -7.76
N SER A 766 6.15 17.91 -6.88
CA SER A 766 5.30 18.05 -5.69
C SER A 766 5.95 18.93 -4.63
N GLN A 767 7.23 18.72 -4.33
CA GLN A 767 7.99 19.54 -3.37
C GLN A 767 8.14 20.99 -3.83
N MET A 768 8.19 21.26 -5.13
CA MET A 768 8.24 22.64 -5.63
C MET A 768 6.98 23.39 -5.23
N LEU A 769 5.82 22.74 -5.39
CA LEU A 769 4.51 23.31 -5.10
C LEU A 769 4.31 23.58 -3.61
N GLU A 770 4.91 22.79 -2.70
CA GLU A 770 4.87 23.04 -1.25
C GLU A 770 5.25 24.49 -0.87
N ASN A 771 6.11 25.15 -1.65
CA ASN A 771 6.50 26.53 -1.42
C ASN A 771 5.32 27.52 -1.41
N TRP A 772 4.20 27.23 -2.10
CA TRP A 772 3.01 28.11 -2.07
C TRP A 772 2.39 28.17 -0.68
N CYS A 773 2.47 27.09 0.09
CA CYS A 773 1.98 27.05 1.47
C CYS A 773 2.82 27.90 2.43
N TRP A 774 3.96 28.42 1.97
CA TRP A 774 4.87 29.28 2.74
C TRP A 774 4.93 30.72 2.25
N LYS A 775 4.17 31.09 1.21
CA LYS A 775 4.11 32.47 0.72
C LYS A 775 2.96 33.24 1.39
N PRO A 776 3.20 34.43 1.98
CA PRO A 776 2.18 35.16 2.74
C PRO A 776 0.87 35.37 1.98
N ALA A 777 0.94 35.80 0.71
CA ALA A 777 -0.24 36.05 -0.11
C ALA A 777 -1.03 34.76 -0.39
N GLN A 778 -0.33 33.67 -0.70
CA GLN A 778 -0.93 32.37 -0.98
C GLN A 778 -1.54 31.76 0.29
N LEU A 779 -0.83 31.78 1.42
CA LEU A 779 -1.34 31.31 2.70
C LEU A 779 -2.63 32.05 3.09
N LYS A 780 -2.65 33.38 2.91
CA LYS A 780 -3.85 34.20 3.11
C LYS A 780 -4.99 33.79 2.17
N SER A 781 -4.69 33.55 0.89
CA SER A 781 -5.68 33.16 -0.12
C SER A 781 -6.29 31.77 0.13
N LEU A 782 -5.54 30.85 0.73
CA LEU A 782 -5.97 29.51 1.09
C LEU A 782 -6.79 29.49 2.39
N SER A 783 -6.68 30.54 3.20
CA SER A 783 -7.27 30.61 4.54
C SER A 783 -8.67 31.20 4.57
N SER A 784 -9.55 30.62 5.39
CA SER A 784 -10.88 31.14 5.73
C SER A 784 -11.35 30.53 7.05
N HIS A 785 -11.51 31.35 8.08
CA HIS A 785 -11.94 30.92 9.40
C HIS A 785 -13.30 30.21 9.33
N TYR A 786 -13.41 29.02 9.93
CA TYR A 786 -14.57 28.15 9.77
C TYR A 786 -15.91 28.79 10.24
N GLU A 787 -15.90 29.57 11.32
CA GLU A 787 -17.11 30.32 11.77
C GLU A 787 -17.29 31.69 11.12
N THR A 788 -16.21 32.48 11.02
CA THR A 788 -16.32 33.90 10.67
C THR A 788 -16.10 34.21 9.20
N GLY A 789 -15.58 33.26 8.42
CA GLY A 789 -15.19 33.44 7.02
C GLY A 789 -14.01 34.42 6.80
N LYS A 790 -13.38 34.91 7.88
CA LYS A 790 -12.25 35.84 7.79
C LYS A 790 -10.97 35.10 7.39
N GLN A 791 -10.14 35.72 6.58
CA GLN A 791 -8.80 35.18 6.27
C GLN A 791 -7.87 35.26 7.49
N LEU A 792 -6.80 34.47 7.46
CA LEU A 792 -5.73 34.47 8.45
C LEU A 792 -5.14 35.89 8.59
N PRO A 793 -5.01 36.44 9.81
CA PRO A 793 -4.43 37.76 10.03
C PRO A 793 -2.97 37.84 9.58
N ASP A 794 -2.52 38.99 9.08
CA ASP A 794 -1.15 39.18 8.56
C ASP A 794 -0.06 38.96 9.63
N ASP A 795 -0.35 39.29 10.90
CA ASP A 795 0.53 38.98 12.04
C ASP A 795 0.71 37.46 12.22
N LEU A 796 -0.39 36.69 12.16
CA LEU A 796 -0.34 35.24 12.30
C LEU A 796 0.30 34.57 11.07
N ILE A 797 0.07 35.10 9.87
CA ILE A 797 0.79 34.69 8.65
C ILE A 797 2.30 34.88 8.83
N THR A 798 2.73 36.05 9.32
CA THR A 798 4.15 36.34 9.55
C THR A 798 4.77 35.34 10.53
N LYS A 799 4.05 35.03 11.61
CA LYS A 799 4.48 34.04 12.61
C LYS A 799 4.58 32.63 12.02
N VAL A 800 3.54 32.14 11.32
CA VAL A 800 3.57 30.83 10.66
C VAL A 800 4.71 30.75 9.63
N VAL A 801 4.89 31.78 8.81
CA VAL A 801 6.01 31.79 7.83
C VAL A 801 7.37 31.79 8.53
N SER A 802 7.50 32.43 9.69
CA SER A 802 8.75 32.43 10.46
C SER A 802 9.11 31.05 11.03
N THR A 803 8.15 30.12 11.12
CA THR A 803 8.44 28.75 11.57
C THR A 803 8.96 27.84 10.46
N LYS A 804 9.02 28.30 9.20
CA LYS A 804 9.42 27.47 8.04
C LYS A 804 10.73 26.72 8.28
N HIS A 805 11.70 27.39 8.89
CA HIS A 805 13.06 26.88 9.08
C HIS A 805 13.36 26.46 10.53
N VAL A 806 12.33 26.26 11.34
CA VAL A 806 12.50 25.77 12.72
C VAL A 806 12.94 24.31 12.67
N ASN A 807 14.09 24.02 13.28
CA ASN A 807 14.68 22.68 13.35
C ASN A 807 14.94 22.01 11.99
N ASP A 808 15.15 22.82 10.94
CA ASP A 808 15.39 22.35 9.58
C ASP A 808 16.67 21.52 9.49
N ALA A 809 17.71 21.84 10.24
CA ALA A 809 18.93 21.06 10.20
C ALA A 809 18.71 19.66 10.80
N LEU A 810 18.05 19.55 11.94
CA LEU A 810 17.66 18.27 12.53
C LEU A 810 16.72 17.46 11.64
N PHE A 811 15.73 18.12 11.01
CA PHE A 811 14.84 17.48 10.04
C PHE A 811 15.64 16.87 8.87
N ASN A 812 16.53 17.65 8.25
CA ASN A 812 17.34 17.19 7.12
C ASN A 812 18.39 16.16 7.54
N LEU A 813 18.98 16.25 8.74
CA LEU A 813 19.86 15.21 9.28
C LEU A 813 19.13 13.88 9.48
N ARG A 814 17.84 13.91 9.84
CA ARG A 814 17.00 12.69 9.85
C ARG A 814 16.78 12.12 8.45
N GLN A 815 16.53 12.96 7.44
CA GLN A 815 16.42 12.49 6.05
C GLN A 815 17.75 11.92 5.54
N LEU A 816 18.87 12.53 5.92
CA LEU A 816 20.22 12.04 5.64
C LEU A 816 20.48 10.69 6.30
N HIS A 817 20.00 10.46 7.54
CA HIS A 817 20.08 9.15 8.17
C HIS A 817 19.42 8.07 7.31
N PHE A 818 18.21 8.31 6.81
CA PHE A 818 17.53 7.34 5.95
C PHE A 818 18.26 7.12 4.62
N GLY A 819 18.67 8.20 3.95
CA GLY A 819 19.41 8.10 2.68
C GLY A 819 20.75 7.40 2.83
N LEU A 820 21.52 7.74 3.86
CA LEU A 820 22.83 7.13 4.12
C LEU A 820 22.71 5.69 4.61
N PHE A 821 21.72 5.37 5.45
CA PHE A 821 21.46 4.00 5.88
C PHE A 821 21.10 3.11 4.68
N ASP A 822 20.15 3.54 3.84
CA ASP A 822 19.76 2.83 2.62
C ASP A 822 20.95 2.60 1.69
N MET A 823 21.78 3.62 1.47
CA MET A 823 22.98 3.48 0.65
C MET A 823 24.02 2.55 1.30
N THR A 824 24.21 2.60 2.62
CA THR A 824 25.21 1.80 3.34
C THR A 824 24.89 0.30 3.27
N ILE A 825 23.65 -0.09 3.53
CA ILE A 825 23.26 -1.51 3.49
C ILE A 825 23.19 -2.09 2.07
N HIS A 826 23.16 -1.23 1.04
CA HIS A 826 23.13 -1.65 -0.37
C HIS A 826 24.46 -1.41 -1.10
N THR A 827 25.53 -1.00 -0.40
CA THR A 827 26.91 -0.88 -0.93
C THR A 827 27.96 -1.61 -0.08
N PRO A 828 27.70 -2.86 0.35
CA PRO A 828 28.70 -3.61 1.10
C PRO A 828 29.96 -3.84 0.25
N LYS A 829 31.14 -3.84 0.89
CA LYS A 829 32.38 -4.14 0.16
C LYS A 829 32.42 -5.60 -0.28
N ALA A 830 31.86 -6.48 0.54
CA ALA A 830 31.73 -7.90 0.25
C ALA A 830 30.40 -8.44 0.76
N HIS A 831 29.85 -9.43 0.05
CA HIS A 831 28.57 -10.06 0.39
C HIS A 831 28.50 -10.57 1.85
N ALA A 832 29.59 -11.17 2.35
CA ALA A 832 29.67 -11.69 3.70
C ALA A 832 29.52 -10.62 4.81
N GLU A 833 29.81 -9.35 4.51
CA GLU A 833 29.57 -8.24 5.45
C GLU A 833 28.07 -8.10 5.74
N LEU A 834 27.21 -8.26 4.72
CA LEU A 834 25.78 -8.22 4.91
C LEU A 834 25.26 -9.40 5.70
N GLU A 835 25.80 -10.60 5.52
CA GLU A 835 25.35 -11.79 6.28
C GLU A 835 25.57 -11.61 7.79
N GLN A 836 26.68 -10.97 8.18
CA GLN A 836 27.07 -10.77 9.58
C GLN A 836 26.53 -9.47 10.20
N MET A 837 26.00 -8.55 9.39
CA MET A 837 25.53 -7.24 9.84
C MET A 837 24.32 -7.33 10.79
N ASP A 838 24.41 -6.71 11.96
CA ASP A 838 23.23 -6.39 12.78
C ASP A 838 22.60 -5.11 12.23
N VAL A 839 21.53 -5.29 11.45
CA VAL A 839 20.90 -4.19 10.71
C VAL A 839 20.17 -3.21 11.65
N SER A 840 19.54 -3.69 12.73
CA SER A 840 18.89 -2.83 13.73
C SER A 840 19.93 -1.96 14.43
N LYS A 841 21.06 -2.57 14.82
CA LYS A 841 22.17 -1.83 15.41
C LYS A 841 22.73 -0.76 14.46
N VAL A 842 23.02 -1.11 13.21
CA VAL A 842 23.51 -0.14 12.21
C VAL A 842 22.52 1.00 12.03
N TYR A 843 21.22 0.69 11.93
CA TYR A 843 20.17 1.70 11.79
C TYR A 843 20.18 2.71 12.94
N ASN A 844 20.19 2.23 14.19
CA ASN A 844 20.14 3.09 15.37
C ASN A 844 21.45 3.84 15.61
N ASP A 845 22.61 3.19 15.41
CA ASP A 845 23.92 3.84 15.54
C ASP A 845 24.06 5.00 14.55
N MET A 846 23.72 4.78 13.27
CA MET A 846 23.76 5.83 12.25
C MET A 846 22.79 6.97 12.56
N ARG A 847 21.60 6.68 13.10
CA ARG A 847 20.63 7.71 13.51
C ARG A 847 21.22 8.62 14.57
N ALA A 848 21.81 8.02 15.61
CA ALA A 848 22.42 8.74 16.72
C ALA A 848 23.66 9.54 16.29
N GLU A 849 24.48 8.99 15.38
CA GLU A 849 25.67 9.66 14.83
C GLU A 849 25.29 10.86 13.96
N ILE A 850 24.33 10.69 13.05
CA ILE A 850 23.99 11.71 12.04
C ILE A 850 23.16 12.83 12.66
N SER A 851 22.12 12.50 13.44
CA SER A 851 21.22 13.50 14.01
C SER A 851 21.71 14.08 15.35
N GLY A 852 22.60 13.38 16.05
CA GLY A 852 23.00 13.71 17.42
C GLY A 852 21.97 13.35 18.50
N ILE A 853 20.71 13.10 18.12
CA ILE A 853 19.62 12.75 19.05
C ILE A 853 19.82 11.32 19.56
N LYS A 854 19.70 11.13 20.88
CA LYS A 854 19.99 9.85 21.53
C LYS A 854 18.78 8.91 21.58
N GLY A 855 19.01 7.63 21.47
CA GLY A 855 18.11 6.58 21.89
C GLY A 855 18.46 6.02 23.28
N PRO A 856 17.89 4.87 23.66
CA PRO A 856 18.21 4.15 24.88
C PRO A 856 19.70 3.79 25.06
N GLU A 857 20.53 3.86 24.02
CA GLU A 857 21.97 3.63 24.13
C GLU A 857 22.69 4.64 25.02
N ALA A 858 22.19 5.88 25.12
CA ALA A 858 22.70 6.86 26.10
C ALA A 858 22.37 6.48 27.55
N GLN A 859 21.48 5.51 27.76
CA GLN A 859 21.15 4.92 29.07
C GLN A 859 21.89 3.60 29.31
N GLY A 860 22.90 3.28 28.50
CA GLY A 860 23.69 2.05 28.60
C GLY A 860 23.00 0.80 28.04
N LYS A 861 21.88 0.95 27.32
CA LYS A 861 21.27 -0.17 26.59
C LYS A 861 22.02 -0.43 25.27
N PRO A 862 21.95 -1.64 24.70
CA PRO A 862 22.50 -1.87 23.37
C PRO A 862 21.69 -1.12 22.31
N SER A 863 22.34 -0.79 21.19
CA SER A 863 21.71 -0.06 20.06
C SER A 863 20.75 -0.90 19.24
N ASP A 864 20.37 -2.11 19.67
CA ASP A 864 19.40 -2.99 19.00
C ASP A 864 17.97 -2.82 19.55
N TRP A 865 17.74 -1.78 20.36
CA TRP A 865 16.50 -1.51 21.09
C TRP A 865 15.25 -1.28 20.21
N GLY A 866 15.43 -0.95 18.93
CA GLY A 866 14.36 -0.63 17.99
C GLY A 866 14.69 -1.10 16.59
N SER A 867 13.65 -1.42 15.82
CA SER A 867 13.76 -1.98 14.47
C SER A 867 13.08 -1.08 13.45
N GLY A 868 13.43 0.21 13.43
CA GLY A 868 12.81 1.20 12.54
C GLY A 868 12.85 0.79 11.06
N GLN A 869 13.92 0.13 10.62
CA GLN A 869 14.02 -0.43 9.26
C GLN A 869 12.95 -1.47 8.94
N ALA A 870 12.43 -2.21 9.94
CA ALA A 870 11.36 -3.19 9.78
C ALA A 870 9.97 -2.55 9.60
N THR A 871 9.86 -1.25 9.90
CA THR A 871 8.66 -0.43 9.69
C THR A 871 8.78 0.48 8.45
N PHE A 872 9.95 0.48 7.80
CA PHE A 872 10.28 1.42 6.74
C PHE A 872 9.87 0.88 5.36
N GLY A 873 8.61 1.07 5.01
CA GLY A 873 8.00 0.56 3.78
C GLY A 873 8.78 0.91 2.50
N HIS A 874 9.39 2.10 2.41
CA HIS A 874 10.18 2.53 1.25
C HIS A 874 11.28 1.53 0.85
N LEU A 875 12.01 0.98 1.82
CA LEU A 875 13.13 0.06 1.54
C LEU A 875 12.68 -1.28 0.95
N MET A 876 11.37 -1.59 1.01
CA MET A 876 10.76 -2.80 0.45
C MET A 876 9.77 -2.51 -0.69
N GLY A 877 9.31 -1.26 -0.81
CA GLY A 877 8.36 -0.77 -1.81
C GLY A 877 8.99 -0.12 -3.05
N GLY A 878 10.24 -0.47 -3.37
CA GLY A 878 10.92 -0.05 -4.60
C GLY A 878 11.84 1.16 -4.49
N TYR A 879 12.00 1.76 -3.30
CA TYR A 879 12.96 2.82 -3.01
C TYR A 879 14.31 2.29 -2.48
N ASP A 880 14.54 0.98 -2.50
CA ASP A 880 15.83 0.38 -2.19
C ASP A 880 16.97 0.98 -3.02
N ALA A 881 18.02 1.42 -2.33
CA ALA A 881 19.12 2.23 -2.86
C ALA A 881 18.64 3.48 -3.63
N GLY A 882 17.61 4.14 -3.13
CA GLY A 882 16.88 5.22 -3.79
C GLY A 882 16.27 6.24 -2.85
N TYR A 883 16.35 6.06 -1.53
CA TYR A 883 15.75 7.00 -0.60
C TYR A 883 16.38 8.40 -0.66
N TYR A 884 17.65 8.50 -1.09
CA TYR A 884 18.31 9.78 -1.38
C TYR A 884 17.52 10.67 -2.35
N GLY A 885 16.65 10.06 -3.17
CA GLY A 885 15.80 10.72 -4.14
C GLY A 885 14.92 11.82 -3.55
N TYR A 886 14.50 11.70 -2.29
CA TYR A 886 13.74 12.76 -1.60
C TYR A 886 14.56 14.05 -1.44
N LEU A 887 15.83 13.94 -1.02
CA LEU A 887 16.72 15.10 -0.84
C LEU A 887 17.21 15.66 -2.18
N SER A 888 17.51 14.80 -3.16
CA SER A 888 17.91 15.29 -4.50
C SER A 888 16.76 15.99 -5.21
N SER A 889 15.54 15.45 -5.09
CA SER A 889 14.34 16.10 -5.61
C SER A 889 14.10 17.45 -4.95
N GLN A 890 14.37 17.57 -3.65
CA GLN A 890 14.21 18.83 -2.92
C GLN A 890 15.19 19.90 -3.39
N VAL A 891 16.41 19.50 -3.75
CA VAL A 891 17.39 20.38 -4.40
C VAL A 891 16.83 20.90 -5.73
N TYR A 892 16.35 20.00 -6.60
CA TYR A 892 15.81 20.38 -7.91
C TYR A 892 14.57 21.26 -7.78
N SER A 893 13.66 20.91 -6.86
CA SER A 893 12.42 21.65 -6.62
C SER A 893 12.68 23.05 -6.08
N THR A 894 13.66 23.19 -5.20
CA THR A 894 14.06 24.49 -4.66
C THR A 894 14.72 25.34 -5.73
N ASP A 895 15.57 24.76 -6.59
CA ASP A 895 16.16 25.51 -7.71
C ASP A 895 15.11 25.98 -8.73
N MET A 896 14.13 25.13 -9.07
CA MET A 896 12.98 25.49 -9.90
C MET A 896 12.18 26.63 -9.29
N PHE A 897 11.82 26.53 -8.00
CA PHE A 897 11.02 27.53 -7.33
C PHE A 897 11.77 28.87 -7.21
N TYR A 898 13.00 28.85 -6.71
CA TYR A 898 13.78 30.05 -6.45
C TYR A 898 14.23 30.78 -7.71
N SER A 899 14.47 30.04 -8.80
CA SER A 899 14.89 30.64 -10.07
C SER A 899 13.73 31.21 -10.88
N VAL A 900 12.51 30.65 -10.75
CA VAL A 900 11.41 30.95 -11.67
C VAL A 900 10.19 31.57 -10.98
N PHE A 901 9.83 31.11 -9.78
CA PHE A 901 8.54 31.43 -9.14
C PHE A 901 8.65 32.30 -7.90
N LYS A 902 9.82 32.39 -7.24
CA LYS A 902 9.94 33.07 -5.95
C LYS A 902 9.42 34.52 -5.95
N ASP A 903 9.76 35.27 -6.99
CA ASP A 903 9.43 36.70 -7.07
C ASP A 903 7.96 36.94 -7.41
N ASP A 904 7.35 36.05 -8.20
CA ASP A 904 5.93 36.07 -8.54
C ASP A 904 5.37 34.64 -8.63
N PRO A 905 4.92 34.07 -7.50
CA PRO A 905 4.40 32.70 -7.46
C PRO A 905 3.12 32.49 -8.27
N MET A 906 2.43 33.54 -8.72
CA MET A 906 1.21 33.41 -9.54
C MET A 906 1.44 33.79 -11.00
N ASN A 907 2.70 33.84 -11.44
CA ASN A 907 3.04 34.15 -12.81
C ASN A 907 2.54 33.07 -13.79
N LYS A 908 1.49 33.38 -14.55
CA LYS A 908 0.85 32.43 -15.48
C LYS A 908 1.78 31.94 -16.58
N ALA A 909 2.63 32.82 -17.12
CA ALA A 909 3.56 32.43 -18.19
C ALA A 909 4.57 31.40 -17.68
N ASN A 910 5.09 31.58 -16.47
CA ASN A 910 5.97 30.60 -15.82
C ASN A 910 5.22 29.32 -15.46
N GLY A 911 3.96 29.42 -15.00
CA GLY A 911 3.10 28.27 -14.73
C GLY A 911 2.87 27.40 -15.98
N ARG A 912 2.54 28.02 -17.12
CA ARG A 912 2.40 27.31 -18.42
C ARG A 912 3.73 26.73 -18.88
N ARG A 913 4.82 27.49 -18.79
CA ARG A 913 6.16 26.98 -19.11
C ARG A 913 6.49 25.73 -18.29
N TYR A 914 6.20 25.74 -16.99
CA TYR A 914 6.41 24.60 -16.11
C TYR A 914 5.53 23.41 -16.50
N ARG A 915 4.23 23.63 -16.74
CA ARG A 915 3.31 22.60 -17.24
C ARG A 915 3.87 21.93 -18.50
N HIS A 916 4.15 22.68 -19.56
CA HIS A 916 4.57 22.12 -20.86
C HIS A 916 5.97 21.50 -20.85
N THR A 917 6.89 22.07 -20.09
CA THR A 917 8.29 21.64 -20.10
C THR A 917 8.52 20.47 -19.14
N VAL A 918 7.88 20.51 -17.96
CA VAL A 918 8.13 19.57 -16.87
C VAL A 918 7.02 18.52 -16.79
N LEU A 919 5.77 18.93 -16.58
CA LEU A 919 4.69 17.99 -16.28
C LEU A 919 4.20 17.19 -17.49
N GLU A 920 4.00 17.85 -18.64
CA GLU A 920 3.46 17.21 -19.84
C GLU A 920 4.39 16.13 -20.40
N ARG A 921 5.68 16.19 -20.07
CA ARG A 921 6.68 15.20 -20.50
C ARG A 921 6.54 13.86 -19.77
N GLY A 922 6.06 13.84 -18.53
CA GLY A 922 6.16 12.65 -17.69
C GLY A 922 7.55 11.99 -17.78
N GLY A 923 7.61 10.67 -17.90
CA GLY A 923 8.87 9.91 -18.07
C GLY A 923 9.37 9.77 -19.50
N SER A 924 8.79 10.48 -20.48
CA SER A 924 9.09 10.31 -21.91
C SER A 924 10.47 10.84 -22.32
N GLN A 925 11.05 11.73 -21.52
CA GLN A 925 12.35 12.38 -21.73
C GLN A 925 13.28 12.12 -20.54
N ASP A 926 14.60 12.25 -20.73
CA ASP A 926 15.52 12.31 -19.59
C ASP A 926 15.26 13.56 -18.74
N GLU A 927 15.09 13.36 -17.45
CA GLU A 927 14.67 14.37 -16.49
C GLU A 927 15.73 15.46 -16.29
N MET A 928 17.01 15.16 -16.52
CA MET A 928 18.05 16.21 -16.50
C MET A 928 17.89 17.17 -17.67
N LEU A 929 17.57 16.65 -18.85
CA LEU A 929 17.27 17.48 -20.03
C LEU A 929 16.02 18.32 -19.80
N THR A 930 15.00 17.76 -19.15
CA THR A 930 13.79 18.49 -18.73
C THR A 930 14.13 19.67 -17.82
N LEU A 931 14.95 19.45 -16.79
CA LEU A 931 15.41 20.52 -15.89
C LEU A 931 16.22 21.57 -16.62
N GLU A 932 17.14 21.17 -17.51
CA GLU A 932 17.96 22.10 -18.29
C GLU A 932 17.11 23.00 -19.20
N GLN A 933 16.11 22.45 -19.88
CA GLN A 933 15.18 23.21 -20.71
C GLN A 933 14.34 24.19 -19.88
N PHE A 934 13.89 23.76 -18.70
CA PHE A 934 13.07 24.60 -17.83
C PHE A 934 13.88 25.71 -17.12
N LEU A 935 15.09 25.41 -16.65
CA LEU A 935 15.94 26.37 -15.95
C LEU A 935 16.79 27.23 -16.91
N GLY A 936 17.01 26.77 -18.15
CA GLY A 936 17.96 27.36 -19.10
C GLY A 936 19.43 27.06 -18.75
N ARG A 937 19.68 26.16 -17.79
CA ARG A 937 20.99 25.74 -17.29
C ARG A 937 20.85 24.43 -16.52
N LYS A 938 21.97 23.76 -16.22
CA LYS A 938 21.99 22.65 -15.27
C LYS A 938 21.49 23.07 -13.88
N PRO A 939 20.79 22.18 -13.14
CA PRO A 939 20.36 22.47 -11.78
C PRO A 939 21.55 22.63 -10.82
N SER A 940 21.37 23.39 -9.75
CA SER A 940 22.39 23.72 -8.75
C SER A 940 21.85 23.53 -7.32
N THR A 941 22.72 23.14 -6.39
CA THR A 941 22.42 23.05 -4.95
C THR A 941 22.33 24.42 -4.27
N GLU A 942 22.75 25.50 -4.93
CA GLU A 942 22.88 26.83 -4.32
C GLU A 942 21.56 27.38 -3.78
N ALA A 943 20.45 27.19 -4.50
CA ALA A 943 19.14 27.65 -4.05
C ALA A 943 18.71 26.93 -2.77
N PHE A 944 18.94 25.62 -2.70
CA PHE A 944 18.64 24.78 -1.55
C PHE A 944 19.47 25.15 -0.32
N LEU A 945 20.79 25.27 -0.48
CA LEU A 945 21.68 25.69 0.62
C LEU A 945 21.29 27.06 1.16
N LYS A 946 20.96 28.01 0.27
CA LYS A 946 20.51 29.35 0.66
C LYS A 946 19.15 29.33 1.37
N ASP A 947 18.21 28.48 0.95
CA ASP A 947 16.91 28.31 1.63
C ASP A 947 17.11 27.79 3.06
N LEU A 948 18.09 26.90 3.26
CA LEU A 948 18.48 26.39 4.58
C LEU A 948 19.34 27.38 5.41
N GLY A 949 19.62 28.58 4.90
CA GLY A 949 20.48 29.56 5.58
C GLY A 949 21.97 29.17 5.65
N LEU A 950 22.42 28.27 4.77
CA LEU A 950 23.80 27.80 4.68
C LEU A 950 24.57 28.58 3.58
N GLU A 951 25.78 29.04 3.90
CA GLU A 951 26.69 29.66 2.92
C GLU A 951 27.50 28.61 2.14
N LYS A 952 28.10 29.03 1.01
CA LYS A 952 28.88 28.17 0.09
C LYS A 952 30.17 27.63 0.70
#